data_AF-A0AAD5KLT9-F1
#
_entry.id   AF-A0AAD5KLT9-F1
#
_cell.length_a   1.000
_cell.length_b   1.000
_cell.length_c   1.000
_cell.angle_alpha   90.00
_cell.angle_beta   90.00
_cell.angle_gamma   90.00
#
_symmetry.space_group_name_H-M   'P 1'
#
loop_
_entity.id
_entity.type
_entity.pdbx_description
1 polymer ?
#
loop_
_entity_poly.entity_id
_entity_poly.type
_entity_poly.pdbx_seq_one_letter_code
_entity_poly.pdbx_strand_id
1 'polypeptide(L)'
;MARYSGSKQLQGTWLIVECQAHAADGSSLPNLKGIEFSLDEGGSVFWQNERNVDFPPSFCDTYEVYSSSFSTFIRFAGFKGSVIEFRVEKPSHQELILCFDSWIILTCKRIATKSQSVLDNSFSLTHALEEGYFSDFELRAENGHIFQVHRTILSLSLGDFDWQSLNGLPEAVLSTVLHFSYSYHLPPTLSSQTAKLCIEHFQNQPALENLVRLCQSFLKNTAARADLHGLVKSIHASLERMISLFESSNEADMLVNAARLWQSVKQSLGEGVLVVIRFVQLCVTFTKHKTDFSSEERREIVTFFRSRLPIFVSQVYRLLKCFRNLIGGLSASQNFVLASYIAPEVEGALSVIWALAVECKNITEKIVMSFRVQTLTGHCIADTLLDKEAHKLKNLHEKLLLAVKFLSHKKEKYTEMTVSSQVRSVMRNIKLFVEEIPLVIFRLEEIIASLDVSLTMAEFQFTFYNVSSKISQTIHHLRELKTEPDVRALFQQVCDLVQREELNLALVALELLDNFGPSTTQFAASPPNADCAGADSLPTKSELSMYGPLCREPMASKSPLARQVSLLLENKNDSDLEFLLPSDADGSQMVQAVKAHRVVLAARCRWFHRALLSGMREAIDRKITLPDCSAQLLSLFLRFLYGDHLDQTAISNEQLIELLIMADRFEVEQLSSGCQTVLTSRLDNSNVLCMLAIADQWSATQLQESCIDFIWKHGDMVDKEGLEDLPVHLRSQVQLHTSNSNSSKHHLLSSSPYGGESYMWGVASSDRSSSSRSSSTSSSSSSSKESVDLLQELTNEMRIVVAEVEQEQQEQLLENCVAALEDILGSEVSRSELLRLALAADCDINRAVNYYLSQPDTSNLSTKGSSK
;
A
#
# COMPACT_ATOMS: atom_id res chain seq x y z
N MET A 1 9.87 -17.06 22.18
CA MET A 1 9.09 -16.04 22.94
C MET A 1 7.62 -16.34 22.72
N ALA A 2 6.77 -16.26 23.75
CA ALA A 2 5.34 -16.54 23.58
C ALA A 2 4.61 -15.31 23.03
N ARG A 3 3.77 -15.49 22.00
CA ARG A 3 2.96 -14.40 21.42
C ARG A 3 1.80 -14.05 22.36
N TYR A 4 1.44 -12.77 22.43
CA TYR A 4 0.22 -12.31 23.08
C TYR A 4 -0.95 -12.42 22.11
N SER A 5 -1.99 -13.18 22.46
CA SER A 5 -3.21 -13.31 21.65
C SER A 5 -4.04 -12.03 21.60
N GLY A 6 -3.82 -11.08 22.52
CA GLY A 6 -4.50 -9.79 22.58
C GLY A 6 -3.87 -8.67 21.75
N SER A 7 -2.92 -8.96 20.83
CA SER A 7 -2.40 -7.93 19.90
C SER A 7 -3.53 -7.25 19.10
N LYS A 8 -4.59 -8.00 18.77
CA LYS A 8 -5.81 -7.47 18.15
C LYS A 8 -6.59 -6.46 18.99
N GLN A 9 -6.49 -6.52 20.32
CA GLN A 9 -7.19 -5.56 21.20
C GLN A 9 -6.55 -4.16 21.15
N LEU A 10 -5.29 -4.07 20.75
CA LEU A 10 -4.54 -2.80 20.64
C LEU A 10 -4.66 -2.16 19.24
N GLN A 11 -5.21 -2.85 18.25
CA GLN A 11 -5.35 -2.34 16.88
C GLN A 11 -6.48 -1.30 16.76
N GLY A 12 -6.32 -0.36 15.81
CA GLY A 12 -7.24 0.76 15.58
C GLY A 12 -6.70 2.12 16.02
N THR A 13 -7.58 3.11 16.11
CA THR A 13 -7.22 4.53 16.35
C THR A 13 -7.43 4.93 17.80
N TRP A 14 -6.43 5.61 18.36
CA TRP A 14 -6.34 6.00 19.77
C TRP A 14 -6.05 7.50 19.87
N LEU A 15 -6.75 8.18 20.78
CA LEU A 15 -6.59 9.60 21.09
C LEU A 15 -5.93 9.75 22.47
N ILE A 16 -4.86 10.54 22.57
CA ILE A 16 -4.30 10.92 23.87
C ILE A 16 -5.24 11.94 24.52
N VAL A 17 -5.97 11.51 25.57
CA VAL A 17 -6.97 12.33 26.29
C VAL A 17 -6.37 13.00 27.52
N GLU A 18 -5.39 12.36 28.14
CA GLU A 18 -4.69 12.85 29.32
C GLU A 18 -3.21 12.43 29.28
N CYS A 19 -2.35 13.29 29.79
CA CYS A 19 -0.92 13.04 29.95
C CYS A 19 -0.54 13.48 31.36
N GLN A 20 -0.17 12.52 32.21
CA GLN A 20 0.31 12.77 33.56
C GLN A 20 1.83 12.57 33.60
N ALA A 21 2.53 13.50 34.25
CA ALA A 21 3.97 13.41 34.49
C ALA A 21 4.23 13.33 35.98
N HIS A 22 5.01 12.34 36.40
CA HIS A 22 5.44 12.12 37.77
C HIS A 22 6.89 12.64 37.97
N ALA A 23 7.14 13.85 37.49
CA ALA A 23 8.38 14.59 37.75
C ALA A 23 8.26 15.33 39.09
N ALA A 24 9.28 15.22 39.95
CA ALA A 24 9.31 15.91 41.24
C ALA A 24 9.50 17.44 41.10
N ASP A 25 10.06 17.88 39.98
CA ASP A 25 10.24 19.29 39.63
C ASP A 25 9.21 19.72 38.57
N GLY A 26 8.58 20.87 38.79
CA GLY A 26 7.40 21.37 38.07
C GLY A 26 7.61 21.82 36.62
N SER A 27 8.43 21.13 35.83
CA SER A 27 8.44 21.27 34.38
C SER A 27 7.15 20.72 33.79
N SER A 28 6.32 21.60 33.22
CA SER A 28 5.14 21.21 32.46
C SER A 28 5.56 20.44 31.20
N LEU A 29 5.12 19.19 31.07
CA LEU A 29 5.21 18.47 29.79
C LEU A 29 4.52 19.27 28.67
N PRO A 30 4.96 19.14 27.41
CA PRO A 30 4.19 19.66 26.29
C PRO A 30 2.77 19.09 26.30
N ASN A 31 1.80 19.87 25.82
CA ASN A 31 0.40 19.48 25.84
C ASN A 31 0.09 18.41 24.76
N LEU A 32 0.45 17.16 25.06
CA LEU A 32 0.25 15.97 24.21
C LEU A 32 -1.23 15.58 24.02
N LYS A 33 -2.16 16.23 24.72
CA LYS A 33 -3.60 15.96 24.62
C LYS A 33 -4.13 16.39 23.26
N GLY A 34 -4.73 15.46 22.52
CA GLY A 34 -5.25 15.69 21.18
C GLY A 34 -4.41 15.09 20.04
N ILE A 35 -3.31 14.41 20.34
CA ILE A 35 -2.59 13.60 19.33
C ILE A 35 -3.39 12.30 19.10
N GLU A 36 -3.70 12.01 17.84
CA GLU A 36 -4.31 10.74 17.40
C GLU A 36 -3.22 9.82 16.83
N PHE A 37 -3.31 8.52 17.09
CA PHE A 37 -2.45 7.51 16.44
C PHE A 37 -3.22 6.25 16.09
N SER A 38 -2.89 5.63 14.96
CA SER A 38 -3.53 4.41 14.46
C SER A 38 -2.53 3.26 14.38
N LEU A 39 -2.89 2.12 14.96
CA LEU A 39 -2.11 0.88 14.97
C LEU A 39 -2.73 -0.13 13.98
N ASP A 40 -2.01 -0.41 12.90
CA ASP A 40 -2.42 -1.28 11.79
C ASP A 40 -2.05 -2.76 12.02
N GLU A 41 -2.83 -3.69 11.46
CA GLU A 41 -2.55 -5.14 11.54
C GLU A 41 -1.18 -5.51 10.94
N GLY A 42 -0.70 -4.74 9.96
CA GLY A 42 0.63 -4.89 9.35
C GLY A 42 1.81 -4.48 10.25
N GLY A 43 1.59 -3.98 11.47
CA GLY A 43 2.65 -3.48 12.35
C GLY A 43 3.09 -2.04 12.06
N SER A 44 2.32 -1.31 11.25
CA SER A 44 2.54 0.10 10.94
C SER A 44 1.87 1.02 11.96
N VAL A 45 2.45 2.20 12.17
CA VAL A 45 1.88 3.26 13.02
C VAL A 45 1.71 4.53 12.20
N PHE A 46 0.55 5.15 12.31
CA PHE A 46 0.25 6.44 11.72
C PHE A 46 -0.04 7.44 12.84
N TRP A 47 0.53 8.65 12.76
CA TRP A 47 0.34 9.71 13.73
C TRP A 47 -0.34 10.90 13.08
N GLN A 48 -1.38 11.45 13.71
CA GLN A 48 -1.95 12.75 13.37
C GLN A 48 -1.60 13.73 14.49
N ASN A 49 -0.65 14.62 14.19
CA ASN A 49 -0.11 15.62 15.13
C ASN A 49 -0.32 17.02 14.53
N GLU A 50 -1.58 17.43 14.39
CA GLU A 50 -1.98 18.73 13.79
C GLU A 50 -1.32 19.94 14.47
N ARG A 51 -0.84 19.78 15.70
CA ARG A 51 -0.20 20.82 16.50
C ARG A 51 1.32 20.87 16.38
N ASN A 52 1.94 19.98 15.59
CA ASN A 52 3.40 19.83 15.45
C ASN A 52 4.15 19.82 16.80
N VAL A 53 3.58 19.14 17.81
CA VAL A 53 4.23 19.01 19.11
C VAL A 53 5.40 18.04 18.99
N ASP A 54 6.60 18.44 19.40
CA ASP A 54 7.77 17.56 19.38
C ASP A 54 7.59 16.39 20.36
N PHE A 55 7.25 15.22 19.80
CA PHE A 55 6.95 14.00 20.52
C PHE A 55 7.70 12.84 19.86
N PRO A 56 8.80 12.33 20.46
CA PRO A 56 9.68 11.34 19.82
C PRO A 56 8.98 10.09 19.23
N PRO A 57 7.91 9.53 19.82
CA PRO A 57 7.16 8.43 19.19
C PRO A 57 6.49 8.79 17.87
N SER A 58 6.13 10.05 17.62
CA SER A 58 5.43 10.47 16.39
C SER A 58 6.28 10.33 15.11
N PHE A 59 7.59 10.14 15.26
CA PHE A 59 8.53 9.87 14.16
C PHE A 59 8.76 8.36 13.91
N CYS A 60 8.11 7.49 14.69
CA CYS A 60 8.15 6.03 14.54
C CYS A 60 6.96 5.53 13.72
N ASP A 61 7.22 4.90 12.58
CA ASP A 61 6.19 4.35 11.68
C ASP A 61 5.88 2.87 11.92
N THR A 62 6.51 2.24 12.91
CA THR A 62 6.41 0.79 13.15
C THR A 62 6.29 0.48 14.63
N TYR A 63 5.51 -0.56 14.94
CA TYR A 63 5.36 -1.06 16.30
C TYR A 63 5.46 -2.59 16.40
N GLU A 64 5.88 -3.04 17.59
CA GLU A 64 5.84 -4.43 18.01
C GLU A 64 5.16 -4.50 19.38
N VAL A 65 4.31 -5.52 19.58
CA VAL A 65 3.71 -5.84 20.89
C VAL A 65 4.32 -7.14 21.38
N TYR A 66 4.86 -7.12 22.60
CA TYR A 66 5.31 -8.35 23.27
C TYR A 66 4.80 -8.38 24.71
N SER A 67 4.58 -9.58 25.23
CA SER A 67 4.23 -9.79 26.63
C SER A 67 5.31 -10.60 27.32
N SER A 68 5.79 -10.06 28.45
CA SER A 68 6.47 -10.83 29.48
C SER A 68 5.43 -11.44 30.41
N SER A 69 5.82 -12.42 31.24
CA SER A 69 4.91 -13.24 32.07
C SER A 69 3.97 -12.47 33.01
N PHE A 70 4.20 -11.17 33.22
CA PHE A 70 3.42 -10.30 34.11
C PHE A 70 3.09 -8.91 33.50
N SER A 71 3.46 -8.63 32.25
CA SER A 71 3.26 -7.30 31.64
C SER A 71 3.34 -7.32 30.12
N THR A 72 2.43 -6.58 29.48
CA THR A 72 2.44 -6.31 28.04
C THR A 72 3.13 -4.98 27.76
N PHE A 73 3.87 -4.91 26.66
CA PHE A 73 4.62 -3.73 26.24
C PHE A 73 4.37 -3.45 24.76
N ILE A 74 4.36 -2.17 24.40
CA ILE A 74 4.37 -1.69 23.03
C ILE A 74 5.71 -1.01 22.77
N ARG A 75 6.40 -1.42 21.72
CA ARG A 75 7.64 -0.82 21.24
C ARG A 75 7.38 -0.06 19.96
N PHE A 76 7.87 1.17 19.88
CA PHE A 76 7.90 1.98 18.67
C PHE A 76 9.34 2.07 18.16
N ALA A 77 9.55 1.82 16.86
CA ALA A 77 10.87 1.90 16.23
C ALA A 77 10.90 2.88 15.04
N GLY A 78 12.05 3.53 14.87
CA GLY A 78 12.32 4.45 13.74
C GLY A 78 12.87 5.83 14.13
N PHE A 79 13.02 6.13 15.42
CA PHE A 79 13.55 7.41 15.91
C PHE A 79 15.03 7.30 16.32
N LYS A 80 15.93 7.91 15.53
CA LYS A 80 17.38 8.07 15.81
C LYS A 80 18.09 6.78 16.28
N GLY A 81 17.73 5.60 15.76
CA GLY A 81 18.30 4.32 16.17
C GLY A 81 17.86 3.80 17.56
N SER A 82 17.02 4.54 18.27
CA SER A 82 16.42 4.13 19.53
C SER A 82 15.04 3.48 19.33
N VAL A 83 14.66 2.65 20.30
CA VAL A 83 13.36 2.00 20.39
C VAL A 83 12.69 2.54 21.65
N ILE A 84 11.48 3.07 21.50
CA ILE A 84 10.71 3.67 22.59
C ILE A 84 9.74 2.61 23.10
N GLU A 85 9.83 2.24 24.37
CA GLU A 85 9.07 1.14 24.98
C GLU A 85 8.11 1.69 26.03
N PHE A 86 6.82 1.37 25.88
CA PHE A 86 5.76 1.69 26.84
C PHE A 86 5.23 0.40 27.46
N ARG A 87 5.03 0.39 28.78
CA ARG A 87 4.27 -0.66 29.47
C ARG A 87 2.77 -0.37 29.29
N VAL A 88 2.00 -1.43 29.04
CA VAL A 88 0.53 -1.38 29.01
C VAL A 88 -0.01 -1.91 30.33
N GLU A 89 -0.69 -1.07 31.11
CA GLU A 89 -1.18 -1.47 32.44
C GLU A 89 -2.64 -1.94 32.47
N LYS A 90 -3.47 -1.48 31.52
CA LYS A 90 -4.87 -1.94 31.34
C LYS A 90 -5.27 -1.90 29.86
N PRO A 91 -5.16 -3.00 29.10
CA PRO A 91 -5.72 -3.07 27.76
C PRO A 91 -7.23 -3.33 27.86
N SER A 92 -8.04 -2.36 27.45
CA SER A 92 -9.49 -2.53 27.27
C SER A 92 -9.89 -2.13 25.85
N HIS A 93 -11.10 -2.49 25.41
CA HIS A 93 -11.59 -2.15 24.08
C HIS A 93 -11.86 -0.64 23.86
N GLN A 94 -11.82 0.19 24.91
CA GLN A 94 -12.14 1.62 24.86
C GLN A 94 -11.05 2.53 25.46
N GLU A 95 -10.18 1.99 26.32
CA GLU A 95 -9.14 2.74 27.04
C GLU A 95 -7.83 1.95 27.11
N LEU A 96 -6.72 2.64 26.87
CA LEU A 96 -5.36 2.14 26.81
C LEU A 96 -4.45 3.08 27.61
N ILE A 97 -3.82 2.55 28.66
CA ILE A 97 -2.86 3.31 29.48
C ILE A 97 -1.44 2.90 29.08
N LEU A 98 -0.64 3.87 28.63
CA LEU A 98 0.76 3.69 28.24
C LEU A 98 1.69 4.38 29.24
N CYS A 99 2.53 3.60 29.91
CA CYS A 99 3.48 4.08 30.92
C CYS A 99 4.92 4.01 30.37
N PHE A 100 5.61 5.14 30.27
CA PHE A 100 7.02 5.24 29.86
C PHE A 100 7.92 5.45 31.09
N ASP A 101 8.86 4.52 31.32
CA ASP A 101 9.80 4.49 32.46
C ASP A 101 9.17 4.80 33.85
N SER A 102 7.87 4.54 34.00
CA SER A 102 7.06 4.85 35.21
C SER A 102 6.91 6.34 35.58
N TRP A 103 7.29 7.30 34.72
CA TRP A 103 7.18 8.74 35.01
C TRP A 103 6.30 9.52 34.03
N ILE A 104 6.03 8.99 32.83
CA ILE A 104 5.00 9.52 31.92
C ILE A 104 3.89 8.48 31.78
N ILE A 105 2.65 8.90 32.02
CA ILE A 105 1.45 8.08 31.88
C ILE A 105 0.54 8.76 30.85
N LEU A 106 0.28 8.08 29.74
CA LEU A 106 -0.63 8.55 28.69
C LEU A 106 -1.93 7.75 28.75
N THR A 107 -3.04 8.43 29.05
CA THR A 107 -4.38 7.84 28.99
C THR A 107 -4.94 8.05 27.59
N CYS A 108 -4.99 6.96 26.83
CA CYS A 108 -5.47 6.95 25.46
C CYS A 108 -6.88 6.36 25.40
N LYS A 109 -7.82 7.02 24.74
CA LYS A 109 -9.14 6.44 24.45
C LYS A 109 -9.21 5.98 23.02
N ARG A 110 -9.82 4.83 22.78
CA ARG A 110 -10.09 4.35 21.43
C ARG A 110 -11.16 5.27 20.85
N ILE A 111 -10.82 5.98 19.78
CA ILE A 111 -11.87 6.52 18.93
C ILE A 111 -12.35 5.32 18.10
N ALA A 112 -13.66 5.17 17.90
CA ALA A 112 -14.07 4.52 16.65
C ALA A 112 -13.30 5.27 15.55
N THR A 113 -12.54 4.56 14.70
CA THR A 113 -11.92 5.19 13.53
C THR A 113 -12.93 6.17 12.97
N LYS A 114 -12.54 7.44 12.76
CA LYS A 114 -13.30 8.29 11.83
C LYS A 114 -13.34 7.43 10.58
N SER A 115 -14.46 6.75 10.35
CA SER A 115 -14.72 6.16 9.06
C SER A 115 -14.52 7.34 8.13
N GLN A 116 -13.74 7.13 7.06
CA GLN A 116 -13.96 7.95 5.88
C GLN A 116 -15.46 8.03 5.74
N SER A 117 -16.02 9.25 5.86
CA SER A 117 -17.47 9.43 5.81
C SER A 117 -17.91 8.64 4.60
N VAL A 118 -18.84 7.69 4.74
CA VAL A 118 -18.97 6.62 3.71
C VAL A 118 -19.35 7.22 2.34
N LEU A 119 -19.80 8.47 2.39
CA LEU A 119 -19.92 9.46 1.32
C LEU A 119 -18.66 10.39 1.31
N ASP A 120 -17.49 9.86 0.94
CA ASP A 120 -16.20 10.56 0.70
C ASP A 120 -15.29 9.64 -0.14
N ASN A 121 -15.68 9.43 -1.40
CA ASN A 121 -14.95 8.55 -2.32
C ASN A 121 -13.85 9.34 -3.06
N SER A 122 -13.27 8.74 -4.09
CA SER A 122 -12.23 9.38 -4.90
C SER A 122 -12.85 10.20 -6.04
N PHE A 123 -12.38 11.46 -6.16
CA PHE A 123 -12.96 12.41 -7.12
C PHE A 123 -12.06 12.63 -8.33
N SER A 124 -12.54 12.21 -9.50
CA SER A 124 -11.96 12.50 -10.81
C SER A 124 -13.05 12.78 -11.85
N LEU A 125 -12.65 13.49 -12.91
CA LEU A 125 -13.45 13.77 -14.11
C LEU A 125 -12.77 13.22 -15.39
N THR A 126 -11.77 12.35 -15.26
CA THR A 126 -10.96 11.82 -16.37
C THR A 126 -11.78 11.15 -17.46
N HIS A 127 -12.90 10.52 -17.11
CA HIS A 127 -13.86 9.94 -18.05
C HIS A 127 -14.40 10.97 -19.08
N ALA A 128 -14.55 12.25 -18.70
CA ALA A 128 -14.94 13.31 -19.61
C ALA A 128 -13.82 13.70 -20.59
N LEU A 129 -12.56 13.59 -20.16
CA LEU A 129 -11.39 13.82 -21.01
C LEU A 129 -11.14 12.67 -21.99
N GLU A 130 -11.41 11.43 -21.56
CA GLU A 130 -11.19 10.22 -22.36
C GLU A 130 -12.24 10.06 -23.48
N GLU A 131 -13.51 10.38 -23.22
CA GLU A 131 -14.57 10.32 -24.23
C GLU A 131 -14.80 11.64 -24.99
N GLY A 132 -14.41 12.78 -24.42
CA GLY A 132 -14.47 14.08 -25.09
C GLY A 132 -15.88 14.64 -25.37
N TYR A 133 -16.93 14.11 -24.74
CA TYR A 133 -18.30 14.58 -24.94
C TYR A 133 -18.50 16.02 -24.47
N PHE A 134 -19.28 16.84 -25.18
CA PHE A 134 -19.58 18.24 -24.81
C PHE A 134 -18.33 19.16 -24.73
N SER A 135 -17.23 18.78 -25.37
CA SER A 135 -16.04 19.64 -25.52
C SER A 135 -16.36 20.94 -26.24
N ASP A 136 -15.71 22.02 -25.79
CA ASP A 136 -15.84 23.38 -26.34
C ASP A 136 -14.49 23.98 -26.75
N PHE A 137 -13.41 23.20 -26.60
CA PHE A 137 -12.05 23.60 -26.89
C PHE A 137 -11.20 22.39 -27.32
N GLU A 138 -10.24 22.63 -28.21
CA GLU A 138 -9.36 21.61 -28.77
C GLU A 138 -7.91 21.97 -28.53
N LEU A 139 -7.09 20.99 -28.12
CA LEU A 139 -5.64 21.13 -27.98
C LEU A 139 -4.93 20.12 -28.87
N ARG A 140 -3.94 20.58 -29.63
CA ARG A 140 -3.25 19.77 -30.63
C ARG A 140 -1.81 19.46 -30.21
N ALA A 141 -1.47 18.19 -30.11
CA ALA A 141 -0.11 17.71 -29.86
C ALA A 141 0.77 17.81 -31.11
N GLU A 142 2.08 17.74 -30.92
CA GLU A 142 3.11 17.79 -31.98
C GLU A 142 2.88 16.76 -33.10
N ASN A 143 2.48 15.54 -32.74
CA ASN A 143 2.18 14.46 -33.70
C ASN A 143 0.83 14.63 -34.43
N GLY A 144 0.10 15.71 -34.14
CA GLY A 144 -1.19 16.02 -34.74
C GLY A 144 -2.40 15.45 -34.01
N HIS A 145 -2.24 14.69 -32.92
CA HIS A 145 -3.34 14.22 -32.08
C HIS A 145 -4.13 15.41 -31.50
N ILE A 146 -5.46 15.30 -31.44
CA ILE A 146 -6.36 16.35 -30.96
C ILE A 146 -7.03 15.87 -29.67
N PHE A 147 -6.84 16.62 -28.59
CA PHE A 147 -7.52 16.41 -27.32
C PHE A 147 -8.77 17.29 -27.26
N GLN A 148 -9.93 16.65 -27.08
CA GLN A 148 -11.21 17.30 -26.85
C GLN A 148 -11.32 17.66 -25.37
N VAL A 149 -11.38 18.96 -25.06
CA VAL A 149 -11.26 19.47 -23.69
C VAL A 149 -12.35 20.51 -23.38
N HIS A 150 -12.49 20.82 -22.09
CA HIS A 150 -13.62 21.59 -21.55
C HIS A 150 -13.12 22.82 -20.81
N ARG A 151 -13.40 24.02 -21.32
CA ARG A 151 -13.00 25.28 -20.66
C ARG A 151 -13.53 25.38 -19.24
N THR A 152 -14.75 24.92 -19.00
CA THR A 152 -15.39 24.88 -17.67
C THR A 152 -14.63 24.04 -16.64
N ILE A 153 -13.87 23.02 -17.05
CA ILE A 153 -13.06 22.20 -16.13
C ILE A 153 -11.63 22.76 -16.04
N LEU A 154 -11.06 23.18 -17.17
CA LEU A 154 -9.72 23.76 -17.25
C LEU A 154 -9.61 25.07 -16.45
N SER A 155 -10.63 25.92 -16.45
CA SER A 155 -10.68 27.18 -15.68
C SER A 155 -10.71 26.96 -14.17
N LEU A 156 -11.28 25.85 -13.69
CA LEU A 156 -11.27 25.50 -12.27
C LEU A 156 -9.84 25.21 -11.79
N SER A 157 -9.13 24.33 -12.51
CA SER A 157 -7.82 23.83 -12.06
C SER A 157 -6.72 24.90 -12.07
N LEU A 158 -6.66 25.77 -13.09
CA LEU A 158 -5.56 26.75 -13.25
C LEU A 158 -5.98 28.23 -13.40
N GLY A 159 -7.27 28.57 -13.33
CA GLY A 159 -7.74 29.95 -13.49
C GLY A 159 -7.47 30.52 -14.89
N ASP A 160 -6.96 31.76 -14.96
CA ASP A 160 -6.64 32.51 -16.19
C ASP A 160 -5.39 31.99 -16.95
N PHE A 161 -5.08 30.69 -16.86
CA PHE A 161 -3.97 30.09 -17.59
C PHE A 161 -4.24 30.08 -19.10
N ASP A 162 -3.27 30.50 -19.91
CA ASP A 162 -3.40 30.45 -21.38
C ASP A 162 -3.17 29.03 -21.89
N TRP A 163 -4.25 28.25 -21.93
CA TRP A 163 -4.25 26.89 -22.44
C TRP A 163 -3.82 26.79 -23.92
N GLN A 164 -3.96 27.85 -24.73
CA GLN A 164 -3.51 27.80 -26.14
C GLN A 164 -1.99 27.69 -26.26
N SER A 165 -1.24 28.13 -25.24
CA SER A 165 0.22 28.00 -25.17
C SER A 165 0.73 26.55 -25.11
N LEU A 166 -0.15 25.58 -24.82
CA LEU A 166 0.18 24.15 -24.79
C LEU A 166 0.15 23.46 -26.17
N ASN A 167 -0.31 24.15 -27.21
CA ASN A 167 -0.36 23.59 -28.56
C ASN A 167 1.04 23.31 -29.12
N GLY A 168 1.20 22.15 -29.76
CA GLY A 168 2.49 21.71 -30.32
C GLY A 168 3.45 21.07 -29.31
N LEU A 169 3.03 20.85 -28.06
CA LEU A 169 3.80 20.04 -27.10
C LEU A 169 3.71 18.53 -27.43
N PRO A 170 4.65 17.71 -26.94
CA PRO A 170 4.58 16.25 -27.08
C PRO A 170 3.32 15.68 -26.44
N GLU A 171 2.69 14.70 -27.11
CA GLU A 171 1.41 14.10 -26.69
C GLU A 171 1.43 13.64 -25.22
N ALA A 172 2.49 12.96 -24.79
CA ALA A 172 2.63 12.47 -23.41
C ALA A 172 2.70 13.59 -22.37
N VAL A 173 3.28 14.75 -22.72
CA VAL A 173 3.32 15.94 -21.84
C VAL A 173 1.92 16.56 -21.75
N LEU A 174 1.26 16.73 -22.89
CA LEU A 174 -0.09 17.30 -22.96
C LEU A 174 -1.11 16.41 -22.22
N SER A 175 -1.08 15.10 -22.47
CA SER A 175 -1.87 14.09 -21.74
C SER A 175 -1.62 14.14 -20.23
N THR A 176 -0.37 14.30 -19.78
CA THR A 176 -0.03 14.43 -18.35
C THR A 176 -0.63 15.68 -17.73
N VAL A 177 -0.53 16.84 -18.40
CA VAL A 177 -1.11 18.11 -17.91
C VAL A 177 -2.63 18.02 -17.86
N LEU A 178 -3.25 17.47 -18.90
CA LEU A 178 -4.71 17.32 -18.96
C LEU A 178 -5.23 16.34 -17.92
N HIS A 179 -4.60 15.17 -17.76
CA HIS A 179 -4.96 14.23 -16.70
C HIS A 179 -4.85 14.87 -15.30
N PHE A 180 -3.76 15.59 -15.02
CA PHE A 180 -3.63 16.36 -13.77
C PHE A 180 -4.73 17.43 -13.63
N SER A 181 -5.14 18.07 -14.72
CA SER A 181 -6.20 19.10 -14.69
C SER A 181 -7.61 18.53 -14.44
N TYR A 182 -7.81 17.23 -14.69
CA TYR A 182 -9.10 16.52 -14.53
C TYR A 182 -9.14 15.59 -13.30
N SER A 183 -8.05 15.46 -12.55
CA SER A 183 -7.93 14.56 -11.39
C SER A 183 -7.08 15.08 -10.22
N TYR A 184 -6.26 16.10 -10.47
CA TYR A 184 -5.28 16.67 -9.54
C TYR A 184 -4.17 15.71 -9.06
N HIS A 185 -3.93 14.59 -9.76
CA HIS A 185 -2.80 13.68 -9.54
C HIS A 185 -2.04 13.35 -10.83
N LEU A 186 -0.95 12.60 -10.71
CA LEU A 186 -0.17 12.15 -11.88
C LEU A 186 -0.85 10.95 -12.57
N PRO A 187 -0.76 10.79 -13.89
CA PRO A 187 -1.26 9.60 -14.56
C PRO A 187 -0.45 8.36 -14.17
N PRO A 188 -1.08 7.19 -14.00
CA PRO A 188 -0.38 5.95 -13.61
C PRO A 188 0.60 5.43 -14.68
N THR A 189 0.49 5.93 -15.91
CA THR A 189 1.37 5.63 -17.06
C THR A 189 2.56 6.59 -17.20
N LEU A 190 2.79 7.49 -16.23
CA LEU A 190 3.83 8.51 -16.33
C LEU A 190 5.24 7.90 -16.44
N SER A 191 5.95 8.19 -17.53
CA SER A 191 7.36 7.81 -17.69
C SER A 191 8.30 8.82 -17.03
N SER A 192 9.50 8.36 -16.61
CA SER A 192 10.55 9.25 -16.11
C SER A 192 11.10 10.22 -17.17
N GLN A 193 10.86 9.98 -18.46
CA GLN A 193 11.20 10.91 -19.54
C GLN A 193 10.13 12.02 -19.64
N THR A 194 8.85 11.64 -19.65
CA THR A 194 7.71 12.56 -19.66
C THR A 194 7.76 13.51 -18.46
N ALA A 195 8.02 12.98 -17.26
CA ALA A 195 8.14 13.80 -16.05
C ALA A 195 9.27 14.85 -16.12
N LYS A 196 10.39 14.54 -16.78
CA LYS A 196 11.48 15.52 -17.00
C LYS A 196 11.07 16.63 -17.97
N LEU A 197 10.41 16.27 -19.07
CA LEU A 197 9.89 17.25 -20.05
C LEU A 197 8.85 18.17 -19.40
N CYS A 198 7.94 17.64 -18.59
CA CYS A 198 6.98 18.45 -17.83
C CYS A 198 7.68 19.48 -16.92
N ILE A 199 8.78 19.10 -16.24
CA ILE A 199 9.54 20.03 -15.41
C ILE A 199 10.23 21.10 -16.29
N GLU A 200 10.87 20.71 -17.38
CA GLU A 200 11.59 21.62 -18.28
C GLU A 200 10.67 22.71 -18.85
N HIS A 201 9.48 22.32 -19.34
CA HIS A 201 8.49 23.23 -19.91
C HIS A 201 7.77 24.10 -18.86
N PHE A 202 7.46 23.56 -17.67
CA PHE A 202 6.54 24.23 -16.72
C PHE A 202 7.19 24.78 -15.43
N GLN A 203 8.49 24.58 -15.19
CA GLN A 203 9.19 25.09 -14.00
C GLN A 203 9.02 26.60 -13.73
N ASN A 204 8.78 27.41 -14.78
CA ASN A 204 8.60 28.86 -14.68
C ASN A 204 7.12 29.29 -14.64
N GLN A 205 6.17 28.36 -14.65
CA GLN A 205 4.73 28.63 -14.69
C GLN A 205 4.10 28.44 -13.29
N PRO A 206 3.72 29.51 -12.57
CA PRO A 206 3.25 29.40 -11.19
C PRO A 206 1.94 28.60 -11.06
N ALA A 207 1.07 28.63 -12.08
CA ALA A 207 -0.15 27.84 -12.10
C ALA A 207 0.14 26.32 -12.02
N LEU A 208 1.21 25.86 -12.69
CA LEU A 208 1.60 24.45 -12.77
C LEU A 208 2.65 24.04 -11.73
N GLU A 209 2.96 24.89 -10.74
CA GLU A 209 3.97 24.59 -9.71
C GLU A 209 3.66 23.28 -8.96
N ASN A 210 2.37 23.01 -8.71
CA ASN A 210 1.92 21.76 -8.08
C ASN A 210 2.24 20.53 -8.94
N LEU A 211 2.01 20.59 -10.26
CA LEU A 211 2.36 19.52 -11.19
C LEU A 211 3.87 19.31 -11.26
N VAL A 212 4.65 20.40 -11.33
CA VAL A 212 6.12 20.35 -11.34
C VAL A 212 6.65 19.71 -10.07
N ARG A 213 6.11 20.09 -8.90
CA ARG A 213 6.49 19.51 -7.60
C ARG A 213 6.17 18.02 -7.51
N LEU A 214 5.01 17.60 -8.01
CA LEU A 214 4.64 16.18 -8.11
C LEU A 214 5.58 15.42 -9.06
N CYS A 215 5.91 15.98 -10.24
CA CYS A 215 6.87 15.37 -11.17
C CYS A 215 8.28 15.23 -10.57
N GLN A 216 8.75 16.25 -9.83
CA GLN A 216 10.02 16.21 -9.11
C GLN A 216 10.02 15.13 -8.02
N SER A 217 8.94 15.03 -7.23
CA SER A 217 8.76 13.98 -6.22
C SER A 217 8.71 12.58 -6.85
N PHE A 218 7.99 12.42 -7.96
CA PHE A 218 7.94 11.18 -8.73
C PHE A 218 9.33 10.74 -9.22
N LEU A 219 10.11 11.65 -9.79
CA LEU A 219 11.49 11.35 -10.23
C LEU A 219 12.40 10.99 -9.05
N LYS A 220 12.32 11.73 -7.94
CA LYS A 220 13.08 11.45 -6.71
C LYS A 220 12.75 10.07 -6.15
N ASN A 221 11.46 9.75 -6.05
CA ASN A 221 10.98 8.48 -5.50
C ASN A 221 11.30 7.30 -6.44
N THR A 222 11.22 7.50 -7.76
CA THR A 222 11.60 6.50 -8.76
C THR A 222 13.10 6.20 -8.72
N ALA A 223 13.95 7.22 -8.66
CA ALA A 223 15.40 7.05 -8.53
C ALA A 223 15.76 6.32 -7.23
N ALA A 224 15.21 6.75 -6.08
CA ALA A 224 15.48 6.11 -4.79
C ALA A 224 15.02 4.63 -4.75
N ARG A 225 13.92 4.27 -5.42
CA ARG A 225 13.52 2.85 -5.59
C ARG A 225 14.49 2.07 -6.47
N ALA A 226 14.89 2.65 -7.61
CA ALA A 226 15.85 2.02 -8.51
C ALA A 226 17.19 1.74 -7.79
N ASP A 227 17.68 2.69 -7.00
CA ASP A 227 18.89 2.55 -6.18
C ASP A 227 18.74 1.43 -5.13
N LEU A 228 17.62 1.40 -4.38
CA LEU A 228 17.36 0.35 -3.39
C LEU A 228 17.27 -1.05 -4.02
N HIS A 229 16.58 -1.18 -5.16
CA HIS A 229 16.52 -2.44 -5.91
C HIS A 229 17.88 -2.82 -6.49
N GLY A 230 18.67 -1.84 -6.96
CA GLY A 230 20.03 -2.02 -7.45
C GLY A 230 20.97 -2.56 -6.38
N LEU A 231 20.91 -2.01 -5.16
CA LEU A 231 21.69 -2.48 -4.02
C LEU A 231 21.36 -3.95 -3.65
N VAL A 232 20.08 -4.33 -3.62
CA VAL A 232 19.67 -5.73 -3.38
C VAL A 232 20.18 -6.66 -4.49
N LYS A 233 19.97 -6.30 -5.76
CA LYS A 233 20.50 -7.09 -6.90
C LYS A 233 22.02 -7.24 -6.80
N SER A 234 22.73 -6.20 -6.41
CA SER A 234 24.19 -6.19 -6.27
C SER A 234 24.71 -7.01 -5.08
N ILE A 235 23.95 -7.10 -3.98
CA ILE A 235 24.20 -8.03 -2.86
C ILE A 235 24.11 -9.48 -3.35
N HIS A 236 23.00 -9.85 -4.01
CA HIS A 236 22.82 -11.20 -4.56
C HIS A 236 23.87 -11.54 -5.63
N ALA A 237 24.28 -10.58 -6.45
CA ALA A 237 25.31 -10.77 -7.46
C ALA A 237 26.72 -10.97 -6.85
N SER A 238 27.07 -10.29 -5.74
CA SER A 238 28.31 -10.59 -5.01
C SER A 238 28.26 -11.95 -4.30
N LEU A 239 27.10 -12.37 -3.78
CA LEU A 239 26.92 -13.73 -3.25
C LEU A 239 27.10 -14.80 -4.34
N GLU A 240 26.50 -14.62 -5.51
CA GLU A 240 26.65 -15.58 -6.61
C GLU A 240 28.08 -15.58 -7.19
N ARG A 241 28.76 -14.41 -7.22
CA ARG A 241 30.20 -14.33 -7.50
C ARG A 241 31.01 -15.17 -6.51
N MET A 242 30.74 -15.06 -5.20
CA MET A 242 31.41 -15.90 -4.19
C MET A 242 31.15 -17.40 -4.40
N ILE A 243 29.91 -17.78 -4.70
CA ILE A 243 29.55 -19.18 -4.95
C ILE A 243 30.26 -19.71 -6.21
N SER A 244 30.22 -18.96 -7.31
CA SER A 244 30.82 -19.37 -8.59
C SER A 244 32.35 -19.55 -8.52
N LEU A 245 33.06 -18.78 -7.67
CA LEU A 245 34.50 -18.99 -7.41
C LEU A 245 34.81 -20.38 -6.82
N PHE A 246 33.83 -21.00 -6.15
CA PHE A 246 33.96 -22.32 -5.53
C PHE A 246 33.24 -23.43 -6.30
N GLU A 247 32.24 -23.12 -7.14
CA GLU A 247 31.54 -24.08 -8.01
C GLU A 247 32.22 -24.27 -9.39
N SER A 248 32.84 -23.25 -9.97
CA SER A 248 33.35 -23.29 -11.35
C SER A 248 34.73 -23.94 -11.53
N SER A 249 35.46 -24.14 -10.43
CA SER A 249 36.77 -24.81 -10.46
C SER A 249 36.60 -26.32 -10.33
N ASN A 250 37.14 -27.07 -11.30
CA ASN A 250 37.33 -28.53 -11.16
C ASN A 250 37.99 -28.80 -9.80
N GLU A 251 37.30 -29.54 -8.91
CA GLU A 251 37.77 -29.82 -7.55
C GLU A 251 39.22 -30.36 -7.57
N ALA A 252 39.54 -31.20 -8.56
CA ALA A 252 40.87 -31.74 -8.80
C ALA A 252 41.99 -30.68 -9.04
N ASP A 253 41.75 -29.58 -9.75
CA ASP A 253 42.81 -28.60 -10.10
C ASP A 253 43.04 -27.58 -8.97
N MET A 254 42.01 -27.27 -8.17
CA MET A 254 42.15 -26.47 -6.94
C MET A 254 42.83 -27.25 -5.82
N LEU A 255 42.54 -28.55 -5.68
CA LEU A 255 43.24 -29.43 -4.73
C LEU A 255 44.74 -29.55 -5.05
N VAL A 256 45.14 -29.45 -6.32
CA VAL A 256 46.56 -29.44 -6.73
C VAL A 256 47.24 -28.09 -6.40
N ASN A 257 46.51 -26.97 -6.48
CA ASN A 257 47.06 -25.62 -6.35
C ASN A 257 46.54 -24.84 -5.13
N ALA A 258 47.05 -25.16 -3.93
CA ALA A 258 46.70 -24.49 -2.67
C ALA A 258 46.84 -22.96 -2.70
N ALA A 259 47.74 -22.40 -3.53
CA ALA A 259 47.88 -20.96 -3.72
C ALA A 259 46.68 -20.33 -4.46
N ARG A 260 46.10 -21.02 -5.46
CA ARG A 260 44.88 -20.57 -6.17
C ARG A 260 43.66 -20.65 -5.27
N LEU A 261 43.58 -21.69 -4.42
CA LEU A 261 42.55 -21.82 -3.41
C LEU A 261 42.60 -20.65 -2.42
N TRP A 262 43.79 -20.29 -1.91
CA TRP A 262 43.95 -19.12 -1.05
C TRP A 262 43.56 -17.81 -1.74
N GLN A 263 43.93 -17.62 -3.02
CA GLN A 263 43.50 -16.45 -3.80
C GLN A 263 41.97 -16.36 -3.94
N SER A 264 41.30 -17.49 -4.17
CA SER A 264 39.83 -17.57 -4.26
C SER A 264 39.17 -17.24 -2.91
N VAL A 265 39.74 -17.73 -1.80
CA VAL A 265 39.29 -17.37 -0.43
C VAL A 265 39.49 -15.87 -0.18
N LYS A 266 40.66 -15.31 -0.49
CA LYS A 266 40.94 -13.86 -0.36
C LYS A 266 39.97 -13.02 -1.20
N GLN A 267 39.65 -13.45 -2.41
CA GLN A 267 38.64 -12.81 -3.25
C GLN A 267 37.23 -12.90 -2.65
N SER A 268 36.82 -14.06 -2.14
CA SER A 268 35.51 -14.21 -1.49
C SER A 268 35.37 -13.35 -0.23
N LEU A 269 36.44 -13.17 0.55
CA LEU A 269 36.43 -12.27 1.71
C LEU A 269 36.21 -10.80 1.29
N GLY A 270 36.81 -10.37 0.17
CA GLY A 270 36.58 -9.04 -0.40
C GLY A 270 35.13 -8.82 -0.87
N GLU A 271 34.54 -9.80 -1.56
CA GLU A 271 33.12 -9.78 -1.93
C GLU A 271 32.20 -9.82 -0.69
N GLY A 272 32.60 -10.51 0.38
CA GLY A 272 31.88 -10.53 1.67
C GLY A 272 31.84 -9.16 2.35
N VAL A 273 32.97 -8.43 2.40
CA VAL A 273 33.01 -7.04 2.89
C VAL A 273 32.09 -6.15 2.04
N LEU A 274 32.05 -6.38 0.74
CA LEU A 274 31.24 -5.63 -0.22
C LEU A 274 29.73 -5.92 -0.08
N VAL A 275 29.33 -7.14 0.28
CA VAL A 275 27.95 -7.47 0.67
C VAL A 275 27.54 -6.68 1.91
N VAL A 276 28.42 -6.61 2.92
CA VAL A 276 28.14 -5.86 4.17
C VAL A 276 28.01 -4.36 3.90
N ILE A 277 28.92 -3.74 3.14
CA ILE A 277 28.84 -2.30 2.87
C ILE A 277 27.61 -1.92 2.03
N ARG A 278 27.20 -2.77 1.08
CA ARG A 278 25.97 -2.57 0.29
C ARG A 278 24.71 -2.71 1.13
N PHE A 279 24.70 -3.60 2.12
CA PHE A 279 23.60 -3.67 3.08
C PHE A 279 23.54 -2.42 3.97
N VAL A 280 24.69 -1.89 4.41
CA VAL A 280 24.76 -0.60 5.12
C VAL A 280 24.24 0.55 4.26
N GLN A 281 24.64 0.62 2.98
CA GLN A 281 24.10 1.60 2.02
C GLN A 281 22.59 1.49 1.87
N LEU A 282 22.05 0.26 1.75
CA LEU A 282 20.61 0.03 1.63
C LEU A 282 19.85 0.58 2.84
N CYS A 283 20.32 0.30 4.06
CA CYS A 283 19.74 0.82 5.30
C CYS A 283 19.80 2.35 5.40
N VAL A 284 20.91 2.98 4.99
CA VAL A 284 21.08 4.44 4.99
C VAL A 284 20.18 5.09 3.94
N THR A 285 20.17 4.59 2.70
CA THR A 285 19.33 5.11 1.61
C THR A 285 17.84 4.97 1.93
N PHE A 286 17.42 3.82 2.49
CA PHE A 286 16.04 3.63 2.94
C PHE A 286 15.65 4.63 4.03
N THR A 287 16.53 4.85 5.02
CA THR A 287 16.26 5.79 6.11
C THR A 287 16.25 7.25 5.62
N LYS A 288 17.10 7.60 4.65
CA LYS A 288 17.16 8.93 4.02
C LYS A 288 15.88 9.30 3.26
N HIS A 289 15.28 8.33 2.55
CA HIS A 289 14.05 8.53 1.78
C HIS A 289 12.77 8.13 2.54
N LYS A 290 12.88 7.74 3.81
CA LYS A 290 11.76 7.30 4.68
C LYS A 290 10.60 8.29 4.79
N THR A 291 10.86 9.59 4.63
CA THR A 291 9.89 10.68 4.65
C THR A 291 9.40 11.10 3.27
N ASP A 292 10.09 10.69 2.19
CA ASP A 292 9.71 10.98 0.80
C ASP A 292 8.68 9.97 0.26
N PHE A 293 8.68 8.75 0.80
CA PHE A 293 7.79 7.66 0.42
C PHE A 293 6.50 7.65 1.24
N SER A 294 5.38 7.29 0.59
CA SER A 294 4.12 6.99 1.29
C SER A 294 4.23 5.72 2.13
N SER A 295 3.29 5.49 3.06
CA SER A 295 3.22 4.23 3.80
C SER A 295 2.97 3.00 2.91
N GLU A 296 2.28 3.14 1.77
CA GLU A 296 2.06 2.03 0.83
C GLU A 296 3.36 1.68 0.09
N GLU A 297 4.08 2.68 -0.42
CA GLU A 297 5.37 2.50 -1.10
C GLU A 297 6.43 1.91 -0.16
N ARG A 298 6.43 2.34 1.11
CA ARG A 298 7.31 1.76 2.16
C ARG A 298 6.97 0.30 2.42
N ARG A 299 5.68 -0.06 2.47
CA ARG A 299 5.21 -1.45 2.61
C ARG A 299 5.60 -2.32 1.41
N GLU A 300 5.52 -1.80 0.19
CA GLU A 300 5.98 -2.49 -1.02
C GLU A 300 7.49 -2.75 -1.00
N ILE A 301 8.30 -1.74 -0.68
CA ILE A 301 9.77 -1.87 -0.56
C ILE A 301 10.15 -2.91 0.50
N VAL A 302 9.49 -2.89 1.67
CA VAL A 302 9.70 -3.88 2.74
C VAL A 302 9.25 -5.28 2.30
N THR A 303 8.14 -5.40 1.58
CA THR A 303 7.65 -6.66 1.02
C THR A 303 8.63 -7.23 0.00
N PHE A 304 9.21 -6.38 -0.86
CA PHE A 304 10.29 -6.78 -1.77
C PHE A 304 11.51 -7.30 -1.00
N PHE A 305 12.02 -6.57 0.00
CA PHE A 305 13.15 -7.05 0.80
C PHE A 305 12.85 -8.37 1.52
N ARG A 306 11.65 -8.52 2.08
CA ARG A 306 11.17 -9.76 2.68
C ARG A 306 11.20 -10.92 1.68
N SER A 307 10.70 -10.72 0.46
CA SER A 307 10.68 -11.76 -0.60
C SER A 307 12.08 -12.22 -1.03
N ARG A 308 13.10 -11.39 -0.83
CA ARG A 308 14.49 -11.68 -1.19
C ARG A 308 15.31 -12.30 -0.05
N LEU A 309 14.83 -12.24 1.19
CA LEU A 309 15.50 -12.82 2.34
C LEU A 309 15.69 -14.35 2.24
N PRO A 310 14.71 -15.19 1.83
CA PRO A 310 14.94 -16.62 1.64
C PRO A 310 16.00 -16.92 0.58
N ILE A 311 16.05 -16.14 -0.49
CA ILE A 311 17.08 -16.26 -1.56
C ILE A 311 18.47 -15.96 -0.99
N PHE A 312 18.61 -14.89 -0.20
CA PHE A 312 19.87 -14.54 0.47
C PHE A 312 20.34 -15.67 1.39
N VAL A 313 19.46 -16.21 2.24
CA VAL A 313 19.82 -17.30 3.17
C VAL A 313 20.18 -18.57 2.41
N SER A 314 19.49 -18.89 1.31
CA SER A 314 19.81 -20.01 0.42
C SER A 314 21.17 -19.85 -0.28
N GLN A 315 21.52 -18.64 -0.72
CA GLN A 315 22.86 -18.35 -1.27
C GLN A 315 23.96 -18.51 -0.20
N VAL A 316 23.74 -18.02 1.02
CA VAL A 316 24.70 -18.22 2.13
C VAL A 316 24.84 -19.71 2.47
N TYR A 317 23.75 -20.48 2.47
CA TYR A 317 23.75 -21.92 2.65
C TYR A 317 24.57 -22.63 1.55
N ARG A 318 24.34 -22.31 0.27
CA ARG A 318 25.12 -22.83 -0.87
C ARG A 318 26.60 -22.51 -0.71
N LEU A 319 26.95 -21.27 -0.41
CA LEU A 319 28.34 -20.82 -0.22
C LEU A 319 29.05 -21.63 0.88
N LEU A 320 28.43 -21.78 2.04
CA LEU A 320 29.00 -22.56 3.16
C LEU A 320 29.12 -24.05 2.81
N LYS A 321 28.18 -24.61 2.06
CA LYS A 321 28.22 -26.00 1.60
C LYS A 321 29.36 -26.25 0.60
N CYS A 322 29.56 -25.35 -0.37
CA CYS A 322 30.68 -25.41 -1.31
C CYS A 322 32.03 -25.29 -0.58
N PHE A 323 32.15 -24.30 0.31
CA PHE A 323 33.35 -24.08 1.12
C PHE A 323 33.70 -25.29 2.01
N ARG A 324 32.68 -25.90 2.66
CA ARG A 324 32.84 -27.12 3.44
C ARG A 324 33.36 -28.29 2.61
N ASN A 325 32.77 -28.52 1.44
CA ASN A 325 33.16 -29.64 0.57
C ASN A 325 34.61 -29.48 0.09
N LEU A 326 35.00 -28.27 -0.35
CA LEU A 326 36.37 -27.97 -0.78
C LEU A 326 37.42 -28.17 0.32
N ILE A 327 37.21 -27.61 1.52
CA ILE A 327 38.20 -27.73 2.61
C ILE A 327 38.16 -29.12 3.24
N GLY A 328 37.00 -29.76 3.33
CA GLY A 328 36.85 -31.15 3.80
C GLY A 328 37.54 -32.17 2.89
N GLY A 329 37.70 -31.87 1.59
CA GLY A 329 38.43 -32.71 0.63
C GLY A 329 39.96 -32.59 0.68
N LEU A 330 40.52 -31.64 1.42
CA LEU A 330 41.97 -31.43 1.48
C LEU A 330 42.68 -32.51 2.31
N SER A 331 43.71 -33.14 1.74
CA SER A 331 44.59 -34.04 2.48
C SER A 331 45.40 -33.30 3.55
N ALA A 332 46.01 -34.04 4.48
CA ALA A 332 46.83 -33.46 5.54
C ALA A 332 48.05 -32.67 5.03
N SER A 333 48.61 -33.04 3.86
CA SER A 333 49.73 -32.33 3.23
C SER A 333 49.27 -31.04 2.54
N GLN A 334 48.16 -31.07 1.79
CA GLN A 334 47.58 -29.87 1.17
C GLN A 334 47.14 -28.85 2.22
N ASN A 335 46.55 -29.31 3.34
CA ASN A 335 46.21 -28.45 4.49
C ASN A 335 47.44 -27.76 5.11
N PHE A 336 48.60 -28.44 5.16
CA PHE A 336 49.85 -27.84 5.66
C PHE A 336 50.35 -26.75 4.71
N VAL A 337 50.33 -27.00 3.40
CA VAL A 337 50.72 -26.01 2.38
C VAL A 337 49.78 -24.80 2.39
N LEU A 338 48.46 -25.02 2.43
CA LEU A 338 47.47 -23.95 2.53
C LEU A 338 47.68 -23.10 3.80
N ALA A 339 47.87 -23.74 4.96
CA ALA A 339 48.13 -23.04 6.21
C ALA A 339 49.45 -22.24 6.20
N SER A 340 50.44 -22.63 5.38
CA SER A 340 51.69 -21.88 5.22
C SER A 340 51.51 -20.56 4.45
N TYR A 341 50.55 -20.48 3.52
CA TYR A 341 50.16 -19.22 2.86
C TYR A 341 49.29 -18.34 3.78
N ILE A 342 48.44 -18.96 4.61
CA ILE A 342 47.50 -18.26 5.50
C ILE A 342 48.21 -17.65 6.71
N ALA A 343 49.21 -18.31 7.30
CA ALA A 343 49.88 -17.85 8.52
C ALA A 343 50.42 -16.40 8.47
N PRO A 344 51.19 -15.96 7.46
CA PRO A 344 51.67 -14.58 7.40
C PRO A 344 50.54 -13.56 7.17
N GLU A 345 49.49 -13.94 6.43
CA GLU A 345 48.32 -13.07 6.20
C GLU A 345 47.46 -12.96 7.48
N VAL A 346 47.40 -14.00 8.31
CA VAL A 346 46.78 -13.96 9.65
C VAL A 346 47.57 -13.05 10.59
N GLU A 347 48.91 -13.05 10.52
CA GLU A 347 49.75 -12.14 11.31
C GLU A 347 49.51 -10.67 10.90
N GLY A 348 49.50 -10.39 9.59
CA GLY A 348 49.15 -9.08 9.03
C GLY A 348 47.73 -8.63 9.43
N ALA A 349 46.74 -9.50 9.25
CA ALA A 349 45.34 -9.22 9.60
C ALA A 349 45.16 -8.99 11.11
N LEU A 350 45.81 -9.76 11.98
CA LEU A 350 45.80 -9.53 13.43
C LEU A 350 46.44 -8.19 13.79
N SER A 351 47.48 -7.76 13.07
CA SER A 351 48.10 -6.45 13.29
C SER A 351 47.17 -5.30 12.91
N VAL A 352 46.49 -5.39 11.75
CA VAL A 352 45.53 -4.38 11.29
C VAL A 352 44.27 -4.37 12.16
N ILE A 353 43.66 -5.53 12.46
CA ILE A 353 42.48 -5.62 13.34
C ILE A 353 42.78 -5.05 14.73
N TRP A 354 43.99 -5.27 15.26
CA TRP A 354 44.41 -4.65 16.53
C TRP A 354 44.53 -3.13 16.42
N ALA A 355 45.13 -2.60 15.34
CA ALA A 355 45.24 -1.16 15.13
C ALA A 355 43.86 -0.50 15.00
N LEU A 356 42.97 -1.07 14.18
CA LEU A 356 41.58 -0.64 14.04
C LEU A 356 40.84 -0.67 15.40
N ALA A 357 41.01 -1.75 16.19
CA ALA A 357 40.36 -1.88 17.49
C ALA A 357 40.85 -0.85 18.52
N VAL A 358 42.15 -0.54 18.54
CA VAL A 358 42.74 0.52 19.39
C VAL A 358 42.13 1.87 19.04
N GLU A 359 42.03 2.20 17.76
CA GLU A 359 41.53 3.51 17.35
C GLU A 359 40.00 3.63 17.53
N CYS A 360 39.23 2.57 17.22
CA CYS A 360 37.81 2.52 17.56
C CYS A 360 37.59 2.71 19.08
N LYS A 361 38.46 2.16 19.93
CA LYS A 361 38.43 2.37 21.39
C LYS A 361 38.73 3.84 21.75
N ASN A 362 39.72 4.48 21.12
CA ASN A 362 40.06 5.90 21.34
C ASN A 362 38.92 6.83 20.88
N ILE A 363 38.35 6.60 19.69
CA ILE A 363 37.20 7.35 19.16
C ILE A 363 36.01 7.22 20.10
N THR A 364 35.68 6.00 20.55
CA THR A 364 34.58 5.79 21.50
C THR A 364 34.86 6.49 22.85
N GLU A 365 36.12 6.57 23.28
CA GLU A 365 36.54 7.33 24.47
C GLU A 365 36.28 8.83 24.30
N LYS A 366 36.67 9.43 23.15
CA LYS A 366 36.38 10.83 22.80
C LYS A 366 34.86 11.12 22.84
N ILE A 367 34.04 10.25 22.21
CA ILE A 367 32.57 10.38 22.19
C ILE A 367 31.97 10.30 23.60
N VAL A 368 32.38 9.33 24.41
CA VAL A 368 31.86 9.18 25.79
C VAL A 368 32.22 10.39 26.66
N MET A 369 33.35 11.06 26.39
CA MET A 369 33.70 12.31 27.08
C MET A 369 32.93 13.54 26.56
N SER A 370 32.58 13.61 25.28
CA SER A 370 31.76 14.72 24.76
C SER A 370 30.30 14.66 25.26
N PHE A 371 29.71 13.46 25.32
CA PHE A 371 28.36 13.27 25.88
C PHE A 371 28.25 13.71 27.34
N ARG A 372 29.29 13.46 28.16
CA ARG A 372 29.35 13.88 29.58
C ARG A 372 29.23 15.39 29.82
N VAL A 373 29.43 16.22 28.79
CA VAL A 373 29.31 17.68 28.88
C VAL A 373 27.88 18.16 28.56
N GLN A 374 27.08 17.34 27.86
CA GLN A 374 25.73 17.71 27.40
C GLN A 374 24.61 17.26 28.35
N THR A 375 24.82 16.24 29.18
CA THR A 375 23.81 15.63 30.07
C THR A 375 23.49 16.47 31.33
N LEU A 376 23.30 17.78 31.20
CA LEU A 376 23.07 18.71 32.33
C LEU A 376 21.81 19.59 32.19
N THR A 377 20.96 19.38 31.18
CA THR A 377 19.74 20.17 30.97
C THR A 377 18.59 19.33 30.40
N GLY A 378 17.56 19.04 31.21
CA GLY A 378 16.25 18.57 30.71
C GLY A 378 15.72 17.28 31.35
N HIS A 379 14.39 17.20 31.47
CA HIS A 379 13.63 15.98 31.81
C HIS A 379 12.56 15.72 30.72
N CYS A 380 13.01 15.45 29.50
CA CYS A 380 12.19 15.04 28.36
C CYS A 380 12.43 13.56 28.00
N ILE A 381 11.52 12.96 27.22
CA ILE A 381 11.72 11.62 26.62
C ILE A 381 13.04 11.58 25.84
N ALA A 382 13.34 12.65 25.09
CA ALA A 382 14.61 12.78 24.36
C ALA A 382 15.84 12.65 25.28
N ASP A 383 15.82 13.28 26.45
CA ASP A 383 16.92 13.27 27.41
C ASP A 383 17.12 11.86 28.01
N THR A 384 16.02 11.18 28.37
CA THR A 384 16.09 9.79 28.85
C THR A 384 16.59 8.80 27.78
N LEU A 385 16.33 9.08 26.50
CA LEU A 385 16.87 8.29 25.38
C LEU A 385 18.37 8.58 25.17
N LEU A 386 18.79 9.84 25.27
CA LEU A 386 20.19 10.26 25.24
C LEU A 386 20.99 9.65 26.40
N ASP A 387 20.44 9.61 27.61
CA ASP A 387 21.06 8.92 28.76
C ASP A 387 21.18 7.41 28.52
N LYS A 388 20.13 6.78 27.98
CA LYS A 388 20.16 5.36 27.58
C LYS A 388 21.20 5.11 26.48
N GLU A 389 21.45 6.07 25.58
CA GLU A 389 22.50 6.01 24.55
C GLU A 389 23.91 6.21 25.12
N ALA A 390 24.10 7.17 26.01
CA ALA A 390 25.37 7.37 26.72
C ALA A 390 25.77 6.13 27.53
N HIS A 391 24.81 5.46 28.20
CA HIS A 391 25.04 4.19 28.89
C HIS A 391 25.39 3.04 27.93
N LYS A 392 24.74 2.94 26.76
CA LYS A 392 25.10 1.97 25.71
C LYS A 392 26.52 2.22 25.18
N LEU A 393 26.89 3.48 24.91
CA LEU A 393 28.23 3.89 24.45
C LEU A 393 29.31 3.59 25.50
N LYS A 394 29.04 3.84 26.78
CA LYS A 394 29.94 3.48 27.88
C LYS A 394 30.17 1.96 27.96
N ASN A 395 29.10 1.15 27.88
CA ASN A 395 29.18 -0.32 27.86
C ASN A 395 29.92 -0.82 26.60
N LEU A 396 29.72 -0.17 25.45
CA LEU A 396 30.47 -0.45 24.22
C LEU A 396 31.96 -0.13 24.40
N HIS A 397 32.32 1.00 24.99
CA HIS A 397 33.71 1.35 25.31
C HIS A 397 34.35 0.35 26.27
N GLU A 398 33.66 -0.07 27.34
CA GLU A 398 34.14 -1.10 28.27
C GLU A 398 34.36 -2.45 27.57
N LYS A 399 33.46 -2.85 26.66
CA LYS A 399 33.61 -4.05 25.83
C LYS A 399 34.77 -3.94 24.82
N LEU A 400 34.92 -2.78 24.17
CA LEU A 400 36.05 -2.50 23.27
C LEU A 400 37.38 -2.54 24.02
N LEU A 401 37.44 -2.01 25.24
CA LEU A 401 38.64 -2.07 26.10
C LEU A 401 39.03 -3.52 26.41
N LEU A 402 38.05 -4.40 26.68
CA LEU A 402 38.29 -5.83 26.88
C LEU A 402 38.69 -6.53 25.59
N ALA A 403 38.05 -6.21 24.46
CA ALA A 403 38.37 -6.76 23.15
C ALA A 403 39.78 -6.38 22.69
N VAL A 404 40.20 -5.11 22.86
CA VAL A 404 41.55 -4.64 22.56
C VAL A 404 42.59 -5.36 23.41
N LYS A 405 42.36 -5.52 24.73
CA LYS A 405 43.25 -6.29 25.61
C LYS A 405 43.39 -7.75 25.16
N PHE A 406 42.28 -8.40 24.81
CA PHE A 406 42.27 -9.76 24.30
C PHE A 406 42.99 -9.89 22.94
N LEU A 407 42.74 -8.95 22.01
CA LEU A 407 43.40 -8.90 20.70
C LEU A 407 44.89 -8.63 20.83
N SER A 408 45.33 -7.77 21.75
CA SER A 408 46.76 -7.51 22.03
C SER A 408 47.44 -8.80 22.49
N HIS A 409 46.90 -9.44 23.53
CA HIS A 409 47.45 -10.69 24.04
C HIS A 409 47.45 -11.82 22.99
N LYS A 410 46.40 -11.89 22.14
CA LYS A 410 46.32 -12.87 21.05
C LYS A 410 47.30 -12.58 19.91
N LYS A 411 47.55 -11.30 19.60
CA LYS A 411 48.55 -10.83 18.62
C LYS A 411 49.96 -11.15 19.13
N GLU A 412 50.31 -10.66 20.32
CA GLU A 412 51.60 -10.89 21.01
C GLU A 412 51.94 -12.39 21.04
N LYS A 413 51.03 -13.22 21.54
CA LYS A 413 51.18 -14.68 21.61
C LYS A 413 51.32 -15.34 20.24
N TYR A 414 50.75 -14.79 19.17
CA TYR A 414 50.90 -15.32 17.81
C TYR A 414 52.22 -14.89 17.17
N THR A 415 52.68 -13.66 17.43
CA THR A 415 53.99 -13.15 16.97
C THR A 415 55.18 -13.77 17.70
N GLU A 416 55.01 -14.19 18.95
CA GLU A 416 56.03 -14.92 19.73
C GLU A 416 56.18 -16.39 19.29
N MET A 417 55.22 -16.95 18.54
CA MET A 417 55.27 -18.33 18.08
C MET A 417 56.20 -18.50 16.87
N THR A 418 57.01 -19.56 16.87
CA THR A 418 57.79 -19.93 15.68
C THR A 418 56.89 -20.21 14.49
N VAL A 419 57.34 -19.90 13.26
CA VAL A 419 56.58 -20.10 12.01
C VAL A 419 55.96 -21.50 11.91
N SER A 420 56.72 -22.55 12.27
CA SER A 420 56.22 -23.94 12.29
C SER A 420 55.03 -24.15 13.23
N SER A 421 54.94 -23.36 14.29
CA SER A 421 53.88 -23.38 15.31
C SER A 421 52.71 -22.47 14.93
N GLN A 422 52.96 -21.33 14.28
CA GLN A 422 51.94 -20.50 13.65
C GLN A 422 51.15 -21.32 12.60
N VAL A 423 51.85 -22.03 11.71
CA VAL A 423 51.23 -22.92 10.70
C VAL A 423 50.43 -24.04 11.36
N ARG A 424 50.96 -24.73 12.38
CA ARG A 424 50.19 -25.74 13.15
C ARG A 424 48.96 -25.15 13.85
N SER A 425 49.03 -23.90 14.34
CA SER A 425 47.90 -23.18 14.94
C SER A 425 46.82 -22.90 13.89
N VAL A 426 47.20 -22.39 12.73
CA VAL A 426 46.29 -22.15 11.58
C VAL A 426 45.64 -23.45 11.12
N MET A 427 46.40 -24.54 10.94
CA MET A 427 45.84 -25.86 10.60
C MET A 427 44.81 -26.35 11.62
N ARG A 428 45.06 -26.14 12.93
CA ARG A 428 44.09 -26.50 13.98
C ARG A 428 42.82 -25.65 13.87
N ASN A 429 42.94 -24.33 13.67
CA ASN A 429 41.79 -23.44 13.52
C ASN A 429 40.97 -23.75 12.25
N ILE A 430 41.62 -24.10 11.13
CA ILE A 430 40.93 -24.53 9.89
C ILE A 430 40.14 -25.82 10.15
N LYS A 431 40.72 -26.81 10.85
CA LYS A 431 40.00 -28.04 11.21
C LYS A 431 38.80 -27.79 12.12
N LEU A 432 38.98 -26.99 13.18
CA LEU A 432 37.89 -26.60 14.07
C LEU A 432 36.77 -25.88 13.30
N PHE A 433 37.11 -24.98 12.39
CA PHE A 433 36.12 -24.30 11.55
C PHE A 433 35.35 -25.29 10.65
N VAL A 434 36.03 -26.26 10.04
CA VAL A 434 35.38 -27.33 9.24
C VAL A 434 34.46 -28.21 10.09
N GLU A 435 34.82 -28.47 11.35
CA GLU A 435 33.98 -29.21 12.31
C GLU A 435 32.76 -28.38 12.78
N GLU A 436 32.86 -27.04 12.81
CA GLU A 436 31.76 -26.12 13.16
C GLU A 436 30.78 -25.86 12.00
N ILE A 437 31.24 -25.82 10.73
CA ILE A 437 30.36 -25.52 9.58
C ILE A 437 29.09 -26.40 9.52
N PRO A 438 29.11 -27.73 9.75
CA PRO A 438 27.89 -28.55 9.80
C PRO A 438 26.84 -28.07 10.80
N LEU A 439 27.26 -27.55 11.97
CA LEU A 439 26.34 -26.98 12.96
C LEU A 439 25.72 -25.67 12.44
N VAL A 440 26.51 -24.82 11.78
CA VAL A 440 26.02 -23.59 11.15
C VAL A 440 25.04 -23.89 10.02
N ILE A 441 25.36 -24.88 9.17
CA ILE A 441 24.49 -25.37 8.09
C ILE A 441 23.16 -25.88 8.65
N PHE A 442 23.18 -26.72 9.69
CA PHE A 442 21.95 -27.22 10.34
C PHE A 442 21.10 -26.08 10.94
N ARG A 443 21.73 -25.08 11.58
CA ARG A 443 21.02 -23.89 12.06
C ARG A 443 20.46 -23.03 10.93
N LEU A 444 21.13 -22.96 9.78
CA LEU A 444 20.60 -22.28 8.60
C LEU A 444 19.42 -23.06 7.99
N GLU A 445 19.43 -24.38 7.99
CA GLU A 445 18.28 -25.21 7.56
C GLU A 445 17.06 -25.00 8.50
N GLU A 446 17.28 -24.93 9.82
CA GLU A 446 16.25 -24.57 10.81
C GLU A 446 15.71 -23.14 10.58
N ILE A 447 16.58 -22.18 10.25
CA ILE A 447 16.18 -20.81 9.90
C ILE A 447 15.38 -20.78 8.59
N ILE A 448 15.82 -21.46 7.52
CA ILE A 448 15.10 -21.53 6.25
C ILE A 448 13.70 -22.12 6.46
N ALA A 449 13.58 -23.24 7.17
CA ALA A 449 12.30 -23.89 7.45
C ALA A 449 11.36 -23.02 8.32
N SER A 450 11.91 -22.16 9.18
CA SER A 450 11.13 -21.26 10.03
C SER A 450 10.77 -19.92 9.37
N LEU A 451 11.53 -19.45 8.37
CA LEU A 451 11.28 -18.17 7.69
C LEU A 451 9.96 -18.13 6.92
N ASP A 452 9.57 -19.24 6.29
CA ASP A 452 8.29 -19.35 5.57
C ASP A 452 7.07 -19.45 6.49
N VAL A 453 7.23 -19.91 7.73
CA VAL A 453 6.11 -20.25 8.64
C VAL A 453 5.96 -19.28 9.81
N SER A 454 7.07 -18.74 10.33
CA SER A 454 7.06 -18.03 11.63
C SER A 454 7.10 -16.51 11.53
N LEU A 455 7.81 -15.94 10.55
CA LEU A 455 8.05 -14.50 10.48
C LEU A 455 6.84 -13.77 9.89
N THR A 456 6.10 -13.00 10.67
CA THR A 456 5.00 -12.15 10.15
C THR A 456 5.53 -10.90 9.43
N MET A 457 4.68 -10.20 8.68
CA MET A 457 5.05 -8.91 8.06
C MET A 457 5.42 -7.87 9.13
N ALA A 458 4.63 -7.77 10.19
CA ALA A 458 4.86 -6.85 11.31
C ALA A 458 6.21 -7.08 12.00
N GLU A 459 6.55 -8.33 12.36
CA GLU A 459 7.84 -8.68 12.99
C GLU A 459 9.03 -8.34 12.07
N PHE A 460 8.91 -8.60 10.76
CA PHE A 460 9.95 -8.22 9.80
C PHE A 460 10.06 -6.71 9.63
N GLN A 461 8.94 -6.00 9.47
CA GLN A 461 8.90 -4.55 9.27
C GLN A 461 9.49 -3.81 10.47
N PHE A 462 9.08 -4.16 11.70
CA PHE A 462 9.67 -3.61 12.92
C PHE A 462 11.18 -3.88 13.01
N THR A 463 11.60 -5.12 12.77
CA THR A 463 13.03 -5.48 12.79
C THR A 463 13.83 -4.71 11.75
N PHE A 464 13.33 -4.60 10.52
CA PHE A 464 13.99 -3.90 9.42
C PHE A 464 14.12 -2.40 9.68
N TYR A 465 13.06 -1.73 10.17
CA TYR A 465 13.11 -0.31 10.55
C TYR A 465 14.07 -0.06 11.72
N ASN A 466 14.05 -0.92 12.73
CA ASN A 466 14.93 -0.85 13.90
C ASN A 466 16.42 -1.00 13.51
N VAL A 467 16.75 -2.01 12.70
CA VAL A 467 18.10 -2.23 12.17
C VAL A 467 18.53 -1.07 11.25
N SER A 468 17.69 -0.65 10.32
CA SER A 468 18.02 0.42 9.36
C SER A 468 18.24 1.76 10.06
N SER A 469 17.38 2.11 11.02
CA SER A 469 17.51 3.34 11.82
C SER A 469 18.79 3.33 12.67
N LYS A 470 19.14 2.19 13.30
CA LYS A 470 20.41 2.03 14.05
C LYS A 470 21.64 2.18 13.18
N ILE A 471 21.65 1.53 12.02
CA ILE A 471 22.77 1.63 11.07
C ILE A 471 22.89 3.08 10.60
N SER A 472 21.79 3.71 10.19
CA SER A 472 21.78 5.10 9.74
C SER A 472 22.27 6.08 10.80
N GLN A 473 21.85 5.91 12.07
CA GLN A 473 22.34 6.75 13.18
C GLN A 473 23.84 6.52 13.44
N THR A 474 24.31 5.27 13.36
CA THR A 474 25.74 4.94 13.53
C THR A 474 26.58 5.59 12.42
N ILE A 475 26.13 5.54 11.16
CA ILE A 475 26.78 6.22 10.05
C ILE A 475 26.72 7.75 10.21
N HIS A 476 25.63 8.32 10.74
CA HIS A 476 25.55 9.75 11.03
C HIS A 476 26.64 10.20 12.01
N HIS A 477 26.80 9.48 13.14
CA HIS A 477 27.88 9.79 14.08
C HIS A 477 29.28 9.60 13.49
N LEU A 478 29.50 8.61 12.62
CA LEU A 478 30.77 8.46 11.90
C LEU A 478 31.02 9.61 10.91
N ARG A 479 29.98 10.22 10.33
CA ARG A 479 30.10 11.43 9.49
C ARG A 479 30.42 12.67 10.32
N GLU A 480 29.82 12.84 11.50
CA GLU A 480 30.16 13.93 12.43
C GLU A 480 31.64 13.87 12.85
N LEU A 481 32.19 12.67 13.01
CA LEU A 481 33.57 12.41 13.39
C LEU A 481 34.56 12.41 12.20
N LYS A 482 34.09 12.56 10.96
CA LYS A 482 34.92 12.54 9.73
C LYS A 482 36.00 13.62 9.71
N THR A 483 35.79 14.73 10.42
CA THR A 483 36.74 15.84 10.54
C THR A 483 38.01 15.47 11.31
N GLU A 484 37.95 14.46 12.18
CA GLU A 484 39.11 13.97 12.95
C GLU A 484 40.11 13.24 12.03
N PRO A 485 41.43 13.54 12.12
CA PRO A 485 42.44 12.92 11.26
C PRO A 485 42.55 11.41 11.50
N ASP A 486 42.37 10.96 12.75
CA ASP A 486 42.45 9.55 13.17
C ASP A 486 41.39 8.70 12.46
N VAL A 487 40.16 9.22 12.31
CA VAL A 487 39.02 8.54 11.67
C VAL A 487 39.26 8.40 10.16
N ARG A 488 39.77 9.45 9.52
CA ARG A 488 40.14 9.41 8.08
C ARG A 488 41.25 8.38 7.83
N ALA A 489 42.24 8.28 8.73
CA ALA A 489 43.30 7.28 8.64
C ALA A 489 42.75 5.84 8.74
N LEU A 490 41.73 5.58 9.57
CA LEU A 490 41.08 4.27 9.63
C LEU A 490 40.37 3.88 8.34
N PHE A 491 39.57 4.78 7.76
CA PHE A 491 38.90 4.47 6.51
C PHE A 491 39.92 4.21 5.39
N GLN A 492 41.02 4.96 5.35
CA GLN A 492 42.12 4.69 4.41
C GLN A 492 42.77 3.31 4.66
N GLN A 493 43.10 2.95 5.90
CA GLN A 493 43.66 1.63 6.25
C GLN A 493 42.73 0.47 5.85
N VAL A 494 41.41 0.64 5.97
CA VAL A 494 40.43 -0.35 5.51
C VAL A 494 40.39 -0.45 3.98
N CYS A 495 40.50 0.67 3.27
CA CYS A 495 40.58 0.69 1.79
C CYS A 495 41.87 0.01 1.29
N ASP A 496 43.01 0.33 1.91
CA ASP A 496 44.33 -0.22 1.57
C ASP A 496 44.42 -1.73 1.85
N LEU A 497 43.64 -2.24 2.81
CA LEU A 497 43.53 -3.66 3.14
C LEU A 497 42.71 -4.45 2.11
N VAL A 498 41.60 -3.89 1.62
CA VAL A 498 40.65 -4.59 0.74
C VAL A 498 40.98 -4.40 -0.75
N GLN A 499 41.64 -3.29 -1.12
CA GLN A 499 42.15 -3.01 -2.47
C GLN A 499 41.09 -3.16 -3.57
N ARG A 500 39.88 -2.65 -3.31
CA ARG A 500 38.74 -2.68 -4.24
C ARG A 500 38.17 -1.28 -4.44
N GLU A 501 38.19 -0.81 -5.69
CA GLU A 501 37.58 0.45 -6.11
C GLU A 501 36.08 0.52 -5.78
N GLU A 502 35.36 -0.61 -5.89
CA GLU A 502 33.95 -0.75 -5.48
C GLU A 502 33.72 -0.40 -3.99
N LEU A 503 34.69 -0.67 -3.10
CA LEU A 503 34.59 -0.31 -1.67
C LEU A 503 34.78 1.20 -1.48
N ASN A 504 35.75 1.79 -2.18
CA ASN A 504 36.04 3.23 -2.10
C ASN A 504 34.82 4.04 -2.58
N LEU A 505 34.24 3.65 -3.72
CA LEU A 505 33.00 4.24 -4.24
C LEU A 505 31.83 4.07 -3.25
N ALA A 506 31.73 2.91 -2.60
CA ALA A 506 30.69 2.68 -1.59
C ALA A 506 30.83 3.56 -0.35
N LEU A 507 32.06 3.77 0.13
CA LEU A 507 32.38 4.65 1.27
C LEU A 507 32.23 6.14 0.93
N VAL A 508 32.51 6.55 -0.31
CA VAL A 508 32.22 7.90 -0.83
C VAL A 508 30.71 8.13 -0.91
N ALA A 509 29.93 7.16 -1.39
CA ALA A 509 28.45 7.24 -1.40
C ALA A 509 27.84 7.25 0.02
N LEU A 510 28.53 6.69 1.02
CA LEU A 510 28.19 6.85 2.43
C LEU A 510 28.67 8.17 3.04
N GLU A 511 29.32 9.04 2.26
CA GLU A 511 29.92 10.34 2.65
C GLU A 511 31.07 10.22 3.67
N LEU A 512 31.60 9.02 3.92
CA LEU A 512 32.61 8.74 4.94
C LEU A 512 34.05 9.05 4.49
N LEU A 513 34.30 9.04 3.17
CA LEU A 513 35.56 9.48 2.57
C LEU A 513 35.40 10.85 1.87
N ASP A 514 36.49 11.58 1.75
CA ASP A 514 36.57 12.76 0.89
C ASP A 514 36.99 12.33 -0.53
N ASN A 515 36.53 13.05 -1.56
CA ASN A 515 36.72 12.64 -2.95
C ASN A 515 38.16 12.93 -3.40
N PHE A 516 39.06 11.94 -3.31
CA PHE A 516 40.48 12.09 -3.61
C PHE A 516 40.79 11.99 -5.12
N GLY A 517 40.85 13.13 -5.82
CA GLY A 517 41.48 13.21 -7.15
C GLY A 517 40.77 14.15 -8.14
N PRO A 518 41.51 14.87 -9.02
CA PRO A 518 40.93 15.91 -9.85
C PRO A 518 40.29 15.39 -11.15
N SER A 519 39.12 15.94 -11.47
CA SER A 519 38.55 16.12 -12.82
C SER A 519 38.96 15.11 -13.92
N THR A 520 38.14 14.08 -14.12
CA THR A 520 37.82 13.61 -15.47
C THR A 520 36.31 13.37 -15.56
N THR A 521 35.65 14.34 -16.18
CA THR A 521 34.35 14.30 -16.87
C THR A 521 33.40 13.10 -16.66
N GLN A 522 32.16 13.43 -16.26
CA GLN A 522 30.92 12.88 -16.83
C GLN A 522 30.94 11.39 -17.24
N PHE A 523 30.68 10.51 -16.28
CA PHE A 523 29.86 9.33 -16.57
C PHE A 523 28.59 9.39 -15.73
N ALA A 524 27.58 10.04 -16.29
CA ALA A 524 26.21 9.71 -15.94
C ALA A 524 26.01 8.22 -16.25
N ALA A 525 25.46 7.46 -15.30
CA ALA A 525 25.06 6.09 -15.54
C ALA A 525 23.89 6.07 -16.53
N SER A 526 24.22 6.04 -17.82
CA SER A 526 23.28 5.63 -18.86
C SER A 526 22.88 4.18 -18.57
N PRO A 527 21.59 3.83 -18.63
CA PRO A 527 21.20 2.43 -18.58
C PRO A 527 21.85 1.67 -19.75
N PRO A 528 22.19 0.38 -19.60
CA PRO A 528 22.78 -0.38 -20.68
C PRO A 528 21.75 -0.58 -21.80
N ASN A 529 21.98 0.05 -22.96
CA ASN A 529 21.29 -0.32 -24.19
C ASN A 529 21.62 -1.77 -24.53
N ALA A 530 20.59 -2.59 -24.64
CA ALA A 530 20.67 -3.94 -25.18
C ALA A 530 19.59 -4.10 -26.26
N ASP A 531 19.85 -3.51 -27.43
CA ASP A 531 19.08 -3.78 -28.64
C ASP A 531 19.34 -5.21 -29.11
N CYS A 532 18.39 -6.12 -28.84
CA CYS A 532 18.23 -7.38 -29.56
C CYS A 532 16.73 -7.61 -29.76
N ALA A 533 16.26 -7.29 -30.96
CA ALA A 533 14.85 -7.37 -31.32
C ALA A 533 14.39 -8.80 -31.62
N GLY A 534 13.13 -9.10 -31.33
CA GLY A 534 12.33 -10.10 -32.05
C GLY A 534 12.03 -11.41 -31.33
N ALA A 535 10.96 -11.42 -30.52
CA ALA A 535 9.92 -12.47 -30.52
C ALA A 535 8.75 -12.06 -29.61
N ASP A 536 7.52 -12.22 -30.08
CA ASP A 536 6.31 -11.91 -29.31
C ASP A 536 6.10 -12.87 -28.13
N SER A 537 5.79 -12.32 -26.96
CA SER A 537 5.10 -13.05 -25.89
C SER A 537 4.28 -12.09 -25.01
N LEU A 538 3.00 -12.39 -24.82
CA LEU A 538 2.04 -11.54 -24.10
C LEU A 538 2.47 -11.24 -22.65
N PRO A 539 2.06 -10.09 -22.06
CA PRO A 539 2.42 -9.73 -20.69
C PRO A 539 1.76 -10.64 -19.65
N THR A 540 2.55 -11.49 -19.01
CA THR A 540 2.12 -12.34 -17.89
C THR A 540 1.98 -11.55 -16.59
N LYS A 541 0.79 -10.96 -16.38
CA LYS A 541 0.00 -10.81 -15.12
C LYS A 541 0.71 -10.74 -13.74
N SER A 542 1.94 -10.26 -13.62
CA SER A 542 2.71 -10.20 -12.35
C SER A 542 3.59 -8.96 -12.18
N GLU A 543 3.43 -7.95 -13.04
CA GLU A 543 3.85 -6.59 -12.74
C GLU A 543 2.68 -5.85 -12.08
N LEU A 544 2.56 -6.03 -10.75
CA LEU A 544 1.58 -5.29 -9.94
C LEU A 544 1.96 -3.80 -9.88
N SER A 545 1.00 -2.95 -10.21
CA SER A 545 1.08 -1.48 -10.31
C SER A 545 2.04 -0.83 -9.29
N MET A 546 3.10 -0.17 -9.79
CA MET A 546 4.28 0.23 -8.98
C MET A 546 4.35 1.74 -8.64
N TYR A 547 3.24 2.47 -8.79
CA TYR A 547 3.20 3.95 -8.72
C TYR A 547 2.12 4.50 -7.76
N GLY A 548 1.70 3.66 -6.81
CA GLY A 548 0.47 3.74 -6.01
C GLY A 548 -0.05 5.12 -5.59
N PRO A 549 0.71 6.02 -4.92
CA PRO A 549 0.10 7.14 -4.17
C PRO A 549 0.15 8.49 -4.87
N LEU A 550 1.21 8.81 -5.62
CA LEU A 550 1.28 10.04 -6.42
C LEU A 550 0.37 9.98 -7.65
N CYS A 551 -0.04 8.77 -8.03
CA CYS A 551 -0.96 8.50 -9.13
C CYS A 551 -2.34 8.01 -8.64
N ARG A 552 -2.65 8.16 -7.34
CA ARG A 552 -3.96 7.85 -6.79
C ARG A 552 -4.84 9.09 -6.80
N GLU A 553 -6.10 8.88 -7.12
CA GLU A 553 -7.13 9.88 -6.89
C GLU A 553 -7.21 10.24 -5.39
N PRO A 554 -7.15 11.53 -5.02
CA PRO A 554 -7.39 11.95 -3.65
C PRO A 554 -8.87 11.75 -3.26
N MET A 555 -9.11 11.47 -1.97
CA MET A 555 -10.45 11.56 -1.38
C MET A 555 -11.03 12.94 -1.61
N ALA A 556 -12.32 13.00 -1.92
CA ALA A 556 -12.97 14.21 -2.36
C ALA A 556 -12.91 15.33 -1.31
N SER A 557 -13.03 14.99 -0.02
CA SER A 557 -12.83 15.90 1.13
C SER A 557 -11.46 16.61 1.15
N LYS A 558 -10.44 16.05 0.48
CA LYS A 558 -9.08 16.58 0.37
C LYS A 558 -8.71 17.02 -1.05
N SER A 559 -9.58 16.76 -2.03
CA SER A 559 -9.36 17.09 -3.43
C SER A 559 -9.68 18.57 -3.68
N PRO A 560 -8.71 19.39 -4.13
CA PRO A 560 -8.99 20.77 -4.49
C PRO A 560 -9.92 20.84 -5.71
N LEU A 561 -9.85 19.87 -6.62
CA LEU A 561 -10.75 19.76 -7.76
C LEU A 561 -12.21 19.51 -7.31
N ALA A 562 -12.45 18.56 -6.40
CA ALA A 562 -13.80 18.31 -5.86
C ALA A 562 -14.38 19.56 -5.18
N ARG A 563 -13.55 20.30 -4.45
CA ARG A 563 -13.93 21.59 -3.85
C ARG A 563 -14.24 22.66 -4.90
N GLN A 564 -13.46 22.76 -5.96
CA GLN A 564 -13.68 23.72 -7.06
C GLN A 564 -14.94 23.39 -7.86
N VAL A 565 -15.17 22.11 -8.16
CA VAL A 565 -16.39 21.64 -8.85
C VAL A 565 -17.62 21.85 -7.95
N SER A 566 -17.52 21.61 -6.64
CA SER A 566 -18.58 21.98 -5.68
C SER A 566 -18.92 23.48 -5.71
N LEU A 567 -17.90 24.35 -5.78
CA LEU A 567 -18.11 25.81 -5.93
C LEU A 567 -18.71 26.18 -7.30
N LEU A 568 -18.45 25.41 -8.36
CA LEU A 568 -19.09 25.60 -9.67
C LEU A 568 -20.61 25.43 -9.58
N LEU A 569 -21.09 24.43 -8.82
CA LEU A 569 -22.52 24.22 -8.57
C LEU A 569 -23.17 25.40 -7.84
N GLU A 570 -22.49 25.97 -6.84
CA GLU A 570 -22.97 27.12 -6.07
C GLU A 570 -23.02 28.40 -6.91
N ASN A 571 -21.95 28.67 -7.68
CA ASN A 571 -21.81 29.87 -8.50
C ASN A 571 -22.70 29.84 -9.76
N LYS A 572 -22.99 28.66 -10.33
CA LYS A 572 -23.83 28.44 -11.52
C LYS A 572 -23.29 29.08 -12.81
N ASN A 573 -22.03 29.51 -12.82
CA ASN A 573 -21.33 30.02 -14.01
C ASN A 573 -21.20 28.90 -15.05
N ASP A 574 -21.36 29.23 -16.33
CA ASP A 574 -21.24 28.29 -17.47
C ASP A 574 -22.17 27.06 -17.41
N SER A 575 -23.27 27.14 -16.64
CA SER A 575 -24.31 26.11 -16.56
C SER A 575 -25.09 25.95 -17.86
N ASP A 576 -25.11 24.72 -18.39
CA ASP A 576 -25.70 24.35 -19.68
C ASP A 576 -26.87 23.34 -19.56
N LEU A 577 -27.34 23.07 -18.33
CA LEU A 577 -28.54 22.26 -18.03
C LEU A 577 -29.43 22.92 -16.96
N GLU A 578 -30.74 22.72 -17.05
CA GLU A 578 -31.71 23.11 -16.01
C GLU A 578 -32.59 21.93 -15.56
N PHE A 579 -32.63 21.64 -14.27
CA PHE A 579 -33.63 20.77 -13.66
C PHE A 579 -34.90 21.56 -13.35
N LEU A 580 -36.07 21.00 -13.67
CA LEU A 580 -37.38 21.59 -13.44
C LEU A 580 -38.11 20.82 -12.33
N LEU A 581 -38.37 21.50 -11.21
CA LEU A 581 -39.07 20.97 -10.05
C LEU A 581 -40.43 21.66 -9.87
N PRO A 582 -41.48 20.97 -9.38
CA PRO A 582 -42.67 21.66 -8.88
C PRO A 582 -42.32 22.49 -7.63
N SER A 583 -42.97 23.64 -7.49
CA SER A 583 -42.85 24.48 -6.29
C SER A 583 -44.19 24.53 -5.55
N ASP A 584 -44.17 24.21 -4.26
CA ASP A 584 -45.35 24.25 -3.39
C ASP A 584 -45.71 25.67 -2.91
N ALA A 585 -45.02 26.70 -3.42
CA ALA A 585 -45.25 28.10 -3.05
C ALA A 585 -46.52 28.67 -3.72
N ASP A 586 -47.56 28.90 -2.92
CA ASP A 586 -48.74 29.72 -3.21
C ASP A 586 -49.57 29.37 -4.45
N GLY A 587 -49.98 28.09 -4.56
CA GLY A 587 -51.16 27.66 -5.33
C GLY A 587 -51.13 27.92 -6.84
N SER A 588 -49.98 28.35 -7.35
CA SER A 588 -49.70 28.68 -8.75
C SER A 588 -48.63 27.70 -9.21
N GLN A 589 -48.72 27.16 -10.42
CA GLN A 589 -47.70 26.26 -10.98
C GLN A 589 -46.40 27.01 -11.31
N MET A 590 -45.67 27.42 -10.27
CA MET A 590 -44.31 27.94 -10.36
C MET A 590 -43.36 26.74 -10.45
N VAL A 591 -42.51 26.74 -11.48
CA VAL A 591 -41.48 25.71 -11.65
C VAL A 591 -40.17 26.25 -11.08
N GLN A 592 -39.61 25.56 -10.10
CA GLN A 592 -38.29 25.91 -9.57
C GLN A 592 -37.21 25.32 -10.49
N ALA A 593 -36.44 26.20 -11.14
CA ALA A 593 -35.33 25.82 -11.99
C ALA A 593 -34.01 25.73 -11.19
N VAL A 594 -33.32 24.59 -11.26
CA VAL A 594 -32.00 24.37 -10.64
C VAL A 594 -30.96 24.14 -11.74
N LYS A 595 -29.93 24.99 -11.78
CA LYS A 595 -28.91 24.99 -12.84
C LYS A 595 -27.80 23.97 -12.57
N ALA A 596 -27.31 23.33 -13.63
CA ALA A 596 -26.25 22.33 -13.58
C ALA A 596 -25.42 22.31 -14.89
N HIS A 597 -24.42 21.44 -14.94
CA HIS A 597 -23.43 21.29 -16.00
C HIS A 597 -23.46 19.85 -16.55
N ARG A 598 -23.68 19.70 -17.85
CA ARG A 598 -23.85 18.41 -18.54
C ARG A 598 -22.61 17.54 -18.43
N VAL A 599 -21.43 18.13 -18.55
CA VAL A 599 -20.14 17.42 -18.45
C VAL A 599 -19.94 16.76 -17.09
N VAL A 600 -20.23 17.45 -15.98
CA VAL A 600 -20.05 16.91 -14.63
C VAL A 600 -21.06 15.79 -14.37
N LEU A 601 -22.32 15.98 -14.79
CA LEU A 601 -23.37 14.97 -14.59
C LEU A 601 -23.11 13.70 -15.39
N ALA A 602 -22.72 13.82 -16.66
CA ALA A 602 -22.38 12.67 -17.50
C ALA A 602 -21.10 11.95 -17.00
N ALA A 603 -20.12 12.66 -16.45
CA ALA A 603 -18.91 12.06 -15.88
C ALA A 603 -19.16 11.27 -14.59
N ARG A 604 -20.24 11.58 -13.85
CA ARG A 604 -20.46 11.11 -12.48
C ARG A 604 -21.72 10.25 -12.31
N CYS A 605 -22.54 10.09 -13.35
CA CYS A 605 -23.76 9.29 -13.33
C CYS A 605 -24.05 8.69 -14.72
N ARG A 606 -24.10 7.34 -14.78
CA ARG A 606 -24.35 6.59 -16.02
C ARG A 606 -25.73 6.84 -16.63
N TRP A 607 -26.73 7.14 -15.80
CA TRP A 607 -28.05 7.52 -16.28
C TRP A 607 -28.00 8.87 -17.01
N PHE A 608 -27.38 9.90 -16.42
CA PHE A 608 -27.22 11.21 -17.08
C PHE A 608 -26.33 11.14 -18.32
N HIS A 609 -25.28 10.32 -18.30
CA HIS A 609 -24.45 10.06 -19.47
C HIS A 609 -25.30 9.60 -20.67
N ARG A 610 -26.05 8.51 -20.50
CA ARG A 610 -26.95 7.98 -21.54
C ARG A 610 -28.02 9.00 -21.93
N ALA A 611 -28.70 9.61 -20.96
CA ALA A 611 -29.76 10.58 -21.24
C ALA A 611 -29.26 11.79 -22.06
N LEU A 612 -28.12 12.39 -21.69
CA LEU A 612 -27.59 13.61 -22.30
C LEU A 612 -26.85 13.37 -23.63
N LEU A 613 -26.52 12.11 -23.96
CA LEU A 613 -25.86 11.71 -25.22
C LEU A 613 -26.79 10.98 -26.21
N SER A 614 -27.92 10.46 -25.75
CA SER A 614 -28.89 9.70 -26.56
C SER A 614 -29.58 10.48 -27.70
N GLY A 615 -29.51 11.82 -27.68
CA GLY A 615 -30.33 12.66 -28.57
C GLY A 615 -31.81 12.73 -28.20
N MET A 616 -32.21 12.24 -27.01
CA MET A 616 -33.57 12.39 -26.48
C MET A 616 -33.86 13.83 -26.03
N ARG A 617 -35.09 14.12 -25.59
CA ARG A 617 -35.55 15.48 -25.22
C ARG A 617 -34.63 16.16 -24.22
N GLU A 618 -34.14 15.42 -23.23
CA GLU A 618 -33.24 15.86 -22.18
C GLU A 618 -31.92 16.42 -22.76
N ALA A 619 -31.41 15.81 -23.84
CA ALA A 619 -30.22 16.23 -24.56
C ALA A 619 -30.47 17.46 -25.46
N ILE A 620 -31.64 17.54 -26.09
CA ILE A 620 -32.03 18.62 -27.03
C ILE A 620 -32.45 19.88 -26.27
N ASP A 621 -33.46 19.77 -25.40
CA ASP A 621 -34.07 20.87 -24.66
C ASP A 621 -33.20 21.36 -23.50
N ARG A 622 -32.16 20.58 -23.14
CA ARG A 622 -31.24 20.82 -22.01
C ARG A 622 -31.97 20.97 -20.68
N LYS A 623 -33.08 20.25 -20.53
CA LYS A 623 -33.99 20.32 -19.40
C LYS A 623 -34.39 18.95 -18.93
N ILE A 624 -34.37 18.73 -17.62
CA ILE A 624 -34.79 17.47 -16.98
C ILE A 624 -35.88 17.79 -15.97
N THR A 625 -37.08 17.23 -16.15
CA THR A 625 -38.22 17.47 -15.25
C THR A 625 -38.31 16.36 -14.21
N LEU A 626 -38.32 16.72 -12.93
CA LEU A 626 -38.43 15.78 -11.82
C LEU A 626 -39.69 16.11 -10.99
N PRO A 627 -40.86 15.52 -11.31
CA PRO A 627 -42.12 15.87 -10.67
C PRO A 627 -42.20 15.41 -9.20
N ASP A 628 -41.54 14.31 -8.84
CA ASP A 628 -41.62 13.71 -7.51
C ASP A 628 -40.37 14.01 -6.66
N CYS A 629 -39.79 15.21 -6.82
CA CYS A 629 -38.49 15.56 -6.24
C CYS A 629 -38.52 16.92 -5.53
N SER A 630 -38.11 16.94 -4.26
CA SER A 630 -37.93 18.18 -3.51
C SER A 630 -36.61 18.88 -3.90
N ALA A 631 -36.59 20.22 -3.82
CA ALA A 631 -35.37 21.00 -4.07
C ALA A 631 -34.24 20.70 -3.07
N GLN A 632 -34.58 20.25 -1.86
CA GLN A 632 -33.60 19.85 -0.84
C GLN A 632 -32.93 18.51 -1.22
N LEU A 633 -33.73 17.53 -1.65
CA LEU A 633 -33.24 16.23 -2.08
C LEU A 633 -32.34 16.34 -3.33
N LEU A 634 -32.78 17.09 -4.35
CA LEU A 634 -31.95 17.35 -5.53
C LEU A 634 -30.64 18.06 -5.16
N SER A 635 -30.67 18.99 -4.19
CA SER A 635 -29.47 19.67 -3.71
C SER A 635 -28.47 18.71 -3.06
N LEU A 636 -28.93 17.76 -2.23
CA LEU A 636 -28.07 16.72 -1.65
C LEU A 636 -27.47 15.82 -2.74
N PHE A 637 -28.29 15.37 -3.69
CA PHE A 637 -27.85 14.51 -4.79
C PHE A 637 -26.83 15.21 -5.71
N LEU A 638 -27.07 16.46 -6.10
CA LEU A 638 -26.12 17.24 -6.90
C LEU A 638 -24.83 17.54 -6.12
N ARG A 639 -24.90 17.83 -4.81
CA ARG A 639 -23.68 18.00 -3.98
C ARG A 639 -22.83 16.72 -3.94
N PHE A 640 -23.46 15.55 -3.89
CA PHE A 640 -22.73 14.29 -4.04
C PHE A 640 -22.08 14.14 -5.43
N LEU A 641 -22.80 14.40 -6.52
CA LEU A 641 -22.21 14.27 -7.87
C LEU A 641 -21.05 15.25 -8.13
N TYR A 642 -21.10 16.47 -7.56
CA TYR A 642 -20.11 17.53 -7.79
C TYR A 642 -18.93 17.51 -6.81
N GLY A 643 -19.12 16.98 -5.61
CA GLY A 643 -18.13 17.01 -4.54
C GLY A 643 -17.78 15.66 -3.94
N ASP A 644 -18.50 14.59 -4.29
CA ASP A 644 -18.36 13.20 -3.80
C ASP A 644 -18.17 13.08 -2.28
N HIS A 645 -18.71 14.07 -1.57
CA HIS A 645 -18.61 14.24 -0.13
C HIS A 645 -19.91 14.81 0.40
N LEU A 646 -20.51 14.12 1.38
CA LEU A 646 -21.68 14.58 2.11
C LEU A 646 -21.43 14.50 3.61
N ASP A 647 -21.77 15.58 4.33
CA ASP A 647 -21.79 15.57 5.79
C ASP A 647 -22.98 14.74 6.28
N GLN A 648 -22.73 13.44 6.41
CA GLN A 648 -23.64 12.46 6.97
C GLN A 648 -24.24 12.90 8.31
N THR A 649 -23.58 13.71 9.14
CA THR A 649 -24.13 14.12 10.45
C THR A 649 -25.28 15.12 10.35
N ALA A 650 -25.37 15.86 9.23
CA ALA A 650 -26.41 16.86 8.99
C ALA A 650 -27.65 16.32 8.25
N ILE A 651 -27.64 15.05 7.81
CA ILE A 651 -28.70 14.43 7.00
C ILE A 651 -29.57 13.53 7.88
N SER A 652 -30.90 13.68 7.81
CA SER A 652 -31.86 12.86 8.55
C SER A 652 -31.99 11.44 7.98
N ASN A 653 -32.64 10.53 8.70
CA ASN A 653 -32.84 9.16 8.21
C ASN A 653 -33.80 9.14 7.01
N GLU A 654 -34.85 9.97 7.05
CA GLU A 654 -35.82 10.14 5.97
C GLU A 654 -35.14 10.66 4.70
N GLN A 655 -34.29 11.68 4.83
CA GLN A 655 -33.49 12.20 3.72
C GLN A 655 -32.50 11.17 3.16
N LEU A 656 -31.90 10.33 4.01
CA LEU A 656 -31.03 9.23 3.55
C LEU A 656 -31.80 8.14 2.80
N ILE A 657 -33.06 7.87 3.18
CA ILE A 657 -33.95 6.93 2.47
C ILE A 657 -34.36 7.53 1.13
N GLU A 658 -34.80 8.79 1.08
CA GLU A 658 -35.11 9.48 -0.18
C GLU A 658 -33.88 9.52 -1.12
N LEU A 659 -32.68 9.73 -0.56
CA LEU A 659 -31.43 9.77 -1.32
C LEU A 659 -30.98 8.38 -1.80
N LEU A 660 -31.26 7.33 -1.03
CA LEU A 660 -31.08 5.92 -1.45
C LEU A 660 -31.96 5.59 -2.66
N ILE A 661 -33.24 5.96 -2.60
CA ILE A 661 -34.21 5.76 -3.69
C ILE A 661 -33.79 6.55 -4.94
N MET A 662 -33.34 7.79 -4.76
CA MET A 662 -32.82 8.60 -5.86
C MET A 662 -31.53 8.04 -6.46
N ALA A 663 -30.62 7.52 -5.62
CA ALA A 663 -29.37 6.90 -6.06
C ALA A 663 -29.63 5.65 -6.90
N ASP A 664 -30.58 4.80 -6.49
CA ASP A 664 -31.01 3.63 -7.28
C ASP A 664 -31.61 4.05 -8.63
N ARG A 665 -32.59 4.97 -8.62
CA ARG A 665 -33.23 5.51 -9.83
C ARG A 665 -32.27 6.08 -10.87
N PHE A 666 -31.15 6.68 -10.43
CA PHE A 666 -30.13 7.27 -11.28
C PHE A 666 -28.84 6.42 -11.39
N GLU A 667 -28.87 5.16 -10.94
CA GLU A 667 -27.77 4.19 -11.05
C GLU A 667 -26.45 4.65 -10.40
N VAL A 668 -26.54 5.38 -9.29
CA VAL A 668 -25.40 5.89 -8.51
C VAL A 668 -25.09 4.94 -7.33
N GLU A 669 -24.55 3.77 -7.67
CA GLU A 669 -24.27 2.65 -6.74
C GLU A 669 -23.47 3.08 -5.49
N GLN A 670 -22.45 3.93 -5.66
CA GLN A 670 -21.63 4.46 -4.56
C GLN A 670 -22.45 5.24 -3.53
N LEU A 671 -23.43 6.02 -3.99
CA LEU A 671 -24.34 6.77 -3.10
C LEU A 671 -25.35 5.82 -2.43
N SER A 672 -25.84 4.82 -3.16
CA SER A 672 -26.74 3.80 -2.60
C SER A 672 -26.07 3.01 -1.46
N SER A 673 -24.88 2.43 -1.68
CA SER A 673 -24.14 1.70 -0.63
C SER A 673 -23.68 2.62 0.51
N GLY A 674 -23.32 3.88 0.20
CA GLY A 674 -23.02 4.90 1.20
C GLY A 674 -24.23 5.18 2.12
N CYS A 675 -25.41 5.43 1.55
CA CYS A 675 -26.65 5.59 2.31
C CYS A 675 -26.98 4.34 3.14
N GLN A 676 -26.93 3.14 2.55
CA GLN A 676 -27.17 1.88 3.27
C GLN A 676 -26.23 1.73 4.47
N THR A 677 -24.94 2.03 4.31
CA THR A 677 -23.95 1.92 5.40
C THR A 677 -24.20 2.95 6.51
N VAL A 678 -24.55 4.20 6.17
CA VAL A 678 -24.90 5.22 7.17
C VAL A 678 -26.18 4.84 7.91
N LEU A 679 -27.21 4.36 7.20
CA LEU A 679 -28.46 3.87 7.80
C LEU A 679 -28.21 2.67 8.72
N THR A 680 -27.39 1.70 8.30
CA THR A 680 -26.94 0.57 9.13
C THR A 680 -26.26 1.05 10.43
N SER A 681 -25.42 2.09 10.37
CA SER A 681 -24.76 2.65 11.55
C SER A 681 -25.71 3.35 12.54
N ARG A 682 -26.97 3.60 12.13
CA ARG A 682 -28.02 4.25 12.92
C ARG A 682 -29.16 3.29 13.31
N LEU A 683 -29.01 1.99 13.08
CA LEU A 683 -30.03 1.02 13.47
C LEU A 683 -30.24 1.00 14.98
N ASP A 684 -31.51 1.06 15.38
CA ASP A 684 -31.95 0.94 16.76
C ASP A 684 -33.21 0.07 16.85
N ASN A 685 -33.59 -0.33 18.06
CA ASN A 685 -34.73 -1.23 18.30
C ASN A 685 -36.08 -0.68 17.78
N SER A 686 -36.23 0.65 17.68
CA SER A 686 -37.45 1.31 17.23
C SER A 686 -37.52 1.49 15.72
N ASN A 687 -36.37 1.62 15.05
CA ASN A 687 -36.30 1.85 13.61
C ASN A 687 -36.07 0.57 12.79
N VAL A 688 -35.45 -0.48 13.36
CA VAL A 688 -34.95 -1.64 12.59
C VAL A 688 -36.02 -2.36 11.75
N LEU A 689 -37.26 -2.45 12.23
CA LEU A 689 -38.37 -3.08 11.50
C LEU A 689 -38.84 -2.25 10.30
N CYS A 690 -38.88 -0.92 10.47
CA CYS A 690 -39.18 0.02 9.39
C CYS A 690 -38.06 0.01 8.34
N MET A 691 -36.80 0.05 8.79
CA MET A 691 -35.63 -0.02 7.92
C MET A 691 -35.57 -1.35 7.14
N LEU A 692 -35.96 -2.47 7.75
CA LEU A 692 -36.04 -3.77 7.07
C LEU A 692 -37.11 -3.77 5.95
N ALA A 693 -38.29 -3.19 6.21
CA ALA A 693 -39.36 -3.09 5.20
C ALA A 693 -38.94 -2.19 4.03
N ILE A 694 -38.28 -1.06 4.31
CA ILE A 694 -37.71 -0.16 3.29
C ILE A 694 -36.61 -0.86 2.51
N ALA A 695 -35.74 -1.62 3.18
CA ALA A 695 -34.65 -2.32 2.51
C ALA A 695 -35.15 -3.40 1.54
N ASP A 696 -36.19 -4.13 1.91
CA ASP A 696 -36.87 -5.09 1.03
C ASP A 696 -37.56 -4.39 -0.16
N GLN A 697 -38.31 -3.31 0.10
CA GLN A 697 -39.02 -2.55 -0.94
C GLN A 697 -38.09 -2.02 -2.04
N TRP A 698 -36.88 -1.58 -1.67
CA TRP A 698 -35.91 -0.98 -2.59
C TRP A 698 -34.71 -1.90 -2.88
N SER A 699 -34.83 -3.20 -2.61
CA SER A 699 -33.78 -4.22 -2.86
C SER A 699 -32.39 -3.87 -2.28
N ALA A 700 -32.37 -3.13 -1.17
CA ALA A 700 -31.16 -2.67 -0.48
C ALA A 700 -30.57 -3.79 0.39
N THR A 701 -29.97 -4.79 -0.27
CA THR A 701 -29.51 -6.05 0.33
C THR A 701 -28.55 -5.86 1.52
N GLN A 702 -27.60 -4.93 1.43
CA GLN A 702 -26.62 -4.66 2.49
C GLN A 702 -27.31 -4.15 3.77
N LEU A 703 -28.33 -3.30 3.62
CA LEU A 703 -29.16 -2.82 4.73
C LEU A 703 -30.09 -3.93 5.26
N GLN A 704 -30.70 -4.72 4.36
CA GLN A 704 -31.58 -5.84 4.71
C GLN A 704 -30.86 -6.90 5.57
N GLU A 705 -29.68 -7.35 5.13
CA GLU A 705 -28.82 -8.26 5.90
C GLU A 705 -28.46 -7.67 7.26
N SER A 706 -28.06 -6.39 7.30
CA SER A 706 -27.71 -5.69 8.54
C SER A 706 -28.88 -5.58 9.52
N CYS A 707 -30.09 -5.33 9.03
CA CYS A 707 -31.31 -5.32 9.85
C CYS A 707 -31.63 -6.72 10.41
N ILE A 708 -31.52 -7.78 9.60
CA ILE A 708 -31.71 -9.17 10.06
C ILE A 708 -30.68 -9.53 11.13
N ASP A 709 -29.42 -9.16 10.93
CA ASP A 709 -28.31 -9.37 11.87
C ASP A 709 -28.51 -8.62 13.20
N PHE A 710 -29.06 -7.41 13.14
CA PHE A 710 -29.42 -6.61 14.32
C PHE A 710 -30.60 -7.26 15.09
N ILE A 711 -31.65 -7.66 14.38
CA ILE A 711 -32.80 -8.38 14.96
C ILE A 711 -32.36 -9.71 15.58
N TRP A 712 -31.38 -10.42 14.99
CA TRP A 712 -30.82 -11.63 15.58
C TRP A 712 -30.05 -11.35 16.90
N LYS A 713 -29.29 -10.26 16.98
CA LYS A 713 -28.52 -9.85 18.18
C LYS A 713 -29.38 -9.26 19.30
N HIS A 714 -30.47 -8.58 18.96
CA HIS A 714 -31.28 -7.78 19.90
C HIS A 714 -32.77 -8.18 19.95
N GLY A 715 -33.16 -9.30 19.33
CA GLY A 715 -34.57 -9.67 19.08
C GLY A 715 -35.49 -9.81 20.30
N ASP A 716 -34.95 -10.00 21.50
CA ASP A 716 -35.73 -9.98 22.75
C ASP A 716 -36.23 -8.56 23.11
N MET A 717 -35.63 -7.52 22.53
CA MET A 717 -35.91 -6.09 22.76
C MET A 717 -36.59 -5.40 21.58
N VAL A 718 -36.92 -6.14 20.51
CA VAL A 718 -37.60 -5.63 19.31
C VAL A 718 -39.11 -5.76 19.49
N ASP A 719 -39.87 -4.74 19.06
CA ASP A 719 -41.32 -4.69 19.25
C ASP A 719 -42.03 -5.81 18.48
N LYS A 720 -42.62 -6.74 19.22
CA LYS A 720 -43.26 -7.95 18.67
C LYS A 720 -44.51 -7.64 17.85
N GLU A 721 -45.21 -6.55 18.18
CA GLU A 721 -46.38 -6.09 17.42
C GLU A 721 -45.96 -5.62 16.02
N GLY A 722 -44.91 -4.80 15.91
CA GLY A 722 -44.37 -4.38 14.60
C GLY A 722 -43.76 -5.53 13.78
N LEU A 723 -43.40 -6.65 14.41
CA LEU A 723 -42.97 -7.86 13.69
C LEU A 723 -44.14 -8.57 12.99
N GLU A 724 -45.39 -8.40 13.46
CA GLU A 724 -46.59 -8.94 12.82
C GLU A 724 -47.04 -8.12 11.60
N ASP A 725 -46.68 -6.83 11.54
CA ASP A 725 -46.99 -5.92 10.43
C ASP A 725 -46.09 -6.12 9.19
N LEU A 726 -44.91 -6.72 9.34
CA LEU A 726 -43.99 -7.00 8.24
C LEU A 726 -44.58 -7.96 7.18
N PRO A 727 -44.22 -7.84 5.89
CA PRO A 727 -44.53 -8.83 4.86
C PRO A 727 -44.22 -10.29 5.25
N VAL A 728 -45.01 -11.23 4.75
CA VAL A 728 -44.95 -12.65 5.14
C VAL A 728 -43.60 -13.30 4.79
N HIS A 729 -42.96 -12.88 3.69
CA HIS A 729 -41.65 -13.40 3.30
C HIS A 729 -40.53 -12.91 4.24
N LEU A 730 -40.55 -11.64 4.65
CA LEU A 730 -39.62 -11.10 5.65
C LEU A 730 -39.80 -11.75 7.02
N ARG A 731 -41.05 -11.93 7.47
CA ARG A 731 -41.35 -12.71 8.68
C ARG A 731 -40.76 -14.11 8.60
N SER A 732 -40.89 -14.77 7.44
CA SER A 732 -40.34 -16.10 7.20
C SER A 732 -38.81 -16.12 7.24
N GLN A 733 -38.13 -15.14 6.63
CA GLN A 733 -36.67 -15.01 6.68
C GLN A 733 -36.15 -14.82 8.11
N VAL A 734 -36.74 -13.89 8.89
CA VAL A 734 -36.40 -13.66 10.30
C VAL A 734 -36.68 -14.91 11.15
N GLN A 735 -37.79 -15.61 10.89
CA GLN A 735 -38.12 -16.87 11.58
C GLN A 735 -37.17 -18.03 11.22
N LEU A 736 -36.67 -18.12 9.98
CA LEU A 736 -35.69 -19.14 9.58
C LEU A 736 -34.33 -18.91 10.23
N HIS A 737 -33.83 -17.66 10.24
CA HIS A 737 -32.56 -17.31 10.89
C HIS A 737 -32.61 -17.50 12.41
N THR A 738 -33.74 -17.22 13.06
CA THR A 738 -33.91 -17.48 14.50
C THR A 738 -34.12 -18.97 14.82
N SER A 739 -34.85 -19.71 13.97
CA SER A 739 -35.12 -21.15 14.18
C SER A 739 -33.87 -22.01 14.05
N ASN A 740 -32.96 -21.70 13.12
CA ASN A 740 -31.69 -22.42 12.97
C ASN A 740 -30.77 -22.33 14.20
N SER A 741 -30.98 -21.37 15.12
CA SER A 741 -30.23 -21.26 16.38
C SER A 741 -30.94 -21.91 17.58
N ASN A 742 -32.27 -22.05 17.58
CA ASN A 742 -33.01 -22.61 18.72
C ASN A 742 -32.78 -24.12 18.92
N SER A 743 -32.39 -24.84 17.85
CA SER A 743 -31.89 -26.22 17.93
C SER A 743 -30.59 -26.35 18.75
N SER A 744 -29.77 -25.30 18.82
CA SER A 744 -28.53 -25.27 19.62
C SER A 744 -28.74 -24.78 21.06
N LYS A 745 -29.89 -24.19 21.40
CA LYS A 745 -30.17 -23.62 22.74
C LYS A 745 -30.78 -24.60 23.75
N HIS A 746 -31.25 -25.78 23.32
CA HIS A 746 -31.95 -26.73 24.21
C HIS A 746 -31.07 -27.76 24.94
N HIS A 747 -29.76 -27.79 24.70
CA HIS A 747 -28.80 -28.42 25.61
C HIS A 747 -27.95 -27.33 26.28
N LEU A 748 -27.99 -27.31 27.62
CA LEU A 748 -27.25 -26.46 28.58
C LEU A 748 -28.03 -25.28 29.21
N LEU A 749 -29.03 -25.62 30.02
CA LEU A 749 -29.43 -24.79 31.17
C LEU A 749 -28.94 -25.42 32.50
N SER A 750 -27.66 -25.23 32.79
CA SER A 750 -27.16 -25.17 34.17
C SER A 750 -25.87 -24.34 34.24
N SER A 751 -25.85 -23.35 35.15
CA SER A 751 -24.73 -22.43 35.50
C SER A 751 -24.27 -21.39 34.46
N SER A 752 -24.73 -20.14 34.67
CA SER A 752 -24.19 -18.88 34.12
C SER A 752 -22.98 -18.36 34.95
N PRO A 753 -22.33 -17.21 34.62
CA PRO A 753 -22.38 -16.40 33.39
C PRO A 753 -20.97 -16.21 32.73
N TYR A 754 -20.87 -15.29 31.75
CA TYR A 754 -19.68 -14.88 30.95
C TYR A 754 -19.37 -15.68 29.65
N GLY A 755 -20.20 -15.46 28.62
CA GLY A 755 -19.74 -15.27 27.22
C GLY A 755 -19.78 -13.76 26.88
N GLY A 756 -19.35 -13.22 25.73
CA GLY A 756 -18.78 -13.76 24.47
C GLY A 756 -17.98 -12.61 23.79
N GLU A 757 -17.88 -12.40 22.47
CA GLU A 757 -17.84 -13.21 21.22
C GLU A 757 -17.46 -12.19 20.11
N SER A 758 -16.56 -12.42 19.15
CA SER A 758 -16.40 -13.46 18.10
C SER A 758 -17.33 -13.33 16.88
N TYR A 759 -16.82 -12.66 15.85
CA TYR A 759 -17.09 -12.92 14.43
C TYR A 759 -15.69 -13.06 13.77
N MET A 760 -15.44 -13.81 12.70
CA MET A 760 -16.30 -14.35 11.64
C MET A 760 -15.51 -15.47 10.92
N TRP A 761 -16.15 -16.54 10.42
CA TRP A 761 -15.57 -17.31 9.30
C TRP A 761 -16.68 -17.94 8.44
N GLY A 762 -16.42 -18.05 7.14
CA GLY A 762 -17.40 -18.49 6.16
C GLY A 762 -17.47 -20.02 6.01
N VAL A 763 -18.71 -20.49 5.92
CA VAL A 763 -19.20 -21.55 5.02
C VAL A 763 -18.22 -22.68 4.65
N ALA A 764 -18.45 -23.84 5.27
CA ALA A 764 -18.26 -25.14 4.62
C ALA A 764 -19.41 -26.07 5.05
N SER A 765 -20.22 -26.52 4.08
CA SER A 765 -21.32 -27.45 4.33
C SER A 765 -20.83 -28.90 4.26
N SER A 766 -21.32 -29.75 5.16
CA SER A 766 -21.14 -31.19 5.08
C SER A 766 -22.36 -31.90 5.65
N ASP A 767 -22.95 -32.81 4.87
CA ASP A 767 -23.96 -33.75 5.39
C ASP A 767 -23.38 -35.16 5.53
N ARG A 768 -23.89 -35.89 6.52
CA ARG A 768 -23.51 -37.29 6.81
C ARG A 768 -24.75 -38.18 6.76
N SER A 769 -24.60 -39.35 6.14
CA SER A 769 -25.40 -40.53 6.48
C SER A 769 -24.50 -41.69 6.89
N SER A 770 -24.90 -42.45 7.90
CA SER A 770 -24.06 -43.42 8.61
C SER A 770 -24.32 -44.86 8.18
N SER A 771 -23.27 -45.69 8.17
CA SER A 771 -23.38 -47.10 8.56
C SER A 771 -22.00 -47.70 8.96
N SER A 772 -22.06 -48.85 9.60
CA SER A 772 -21.11 -49.41 10.56
C SER A 772 -19.84 -50.11 10.02
N ARG A 773 -18.83 -50.13 10.91
CA ARG A 773 -17.91 -51.26 11.25
C ARG A 773 -16.56 -51.46 10.51
N SER A 774 -15.55 -51.62 11.39
CA SER A 774 -14.35 -52.48 11.32
C SER A 774 -13.14 -52.14 10.42
N SER A 775 -12.07 -51.76 11.14
CA SER A 775 -10.68 -52.27 11.04
C SER A 775 -9.76 -52.00 9.82
N SER A 776 -8.63 -51.38 10.18
CA SER A 776 -7.23 -51.65 9.77
C SER A 776 -6.67 -51.19 8.40
N THR A 777 -5.49 -50.56 8.54
CA THR A 777 -4.30 -50.60 7.65
C THR A 777 -4.30 -49.94 6.26
N SER A 778 -3.68 -48.74 6.24
CA SER A 778 -2.60 -48.27 5.32
C SER A 778 -2.77 -48.20 3.79
N SER A 779 -2.35 -47.04 3.27
CA SER A 779 -1.67 -46.75 1.98
C SER A 779 -2.46 -46.19 0.79
N SER A 780 -1.74 -45.44 -0.05
CA SER A 780 -2.08 -44.82 -1.34
C SER A 780 -2.98 -43.56 -1.35
N SER A 781 -2.44 -42.48 -1.90
CA SER A 781 -3.12 -41.20 -2.16
C SER A 781 -2.72 -40.66 -3.53
N SER A 782 -3.50 -40.92 -4.57
CA SER A 782 -3.17 -40.50 -5.94
C SER A 782 -4.37 -40.24 -6.87
N SER A 783 -5.63 -40.31 -6.42
CA SER A 783 -6.82 -40.11 -7.29
C SER A 783 -7.62 -38.83 -7.01
N SER A 784 -7.09 -37.89 -6.20
CA SER A 784 -7.82 -36.69 -5.75
C SER A 784 -7.52 -35.42 -6.56
N LYS A 785 -6.78 -35.51 -7.67
CA LYS A 785 -6.54 -34.39 -8.60
C LYS A 785 -7.46 -34.43 -9.82
N GLU A 786 -7.55 -35.57 -10.50
CA GLU A 786 -8.41 -35.75 -11.69
C GLU A 786 -9.88 -35.38 -11.43
N SER A 787 -10.41 -35.64 -10.24
CA SER A 787 -11.78 -35.29 -9.86
C SER A 787 -12.00 -33.80 -9.57
N VAL A 788 -10.96 -33.02 -9.26
CA VAL A 788 -11.06 -31.57 -9.05
C VAL A 788 -11.00 -30.86 -10.41
N ASP A 789 -10.10 -31.31 -11.29
CA ASP A 789 -9.98 -30.77 -12.64
C ASP A 789 -11.29 -30.98 -13.43
N LEU A 790 -11.89 -32.19 -13.39
CA LEU A 790 -13.19 -32.48 -14.03
C LEU A 790 -14.36 -31.62 -13.50
N LEU A 791 -14.39 -31.28 -12.20
CA LEU A 791 -15.43 -30.41 -11.65
C LEU A 791 -15.27 -28.96 -12.11
N GLN A 792 -14.03 -28.50 -12.26
CA GLN A 792 -13.73 -27.16 -12.75
C GLN A 792 -14.01 -27.03 -14.27
N GLU A 793 -13.78 -28.11 -15.03
CA GLU A 793 -14.13 -28.21 -16.45
C GLU A 793 -15.66 -28.19 -16.64
N LEU A 794 -16.42 -29.00 -15.89
CA LEU A 794 -17.90 -28.98 -15.89
C LEU A 794 -18.50 -27.64 -15.46
N THR A 795 -17.84 -26.90 -14.56
CA THR A 795 -18.30 -25.56 -14.13
C THR A 795 -18.09 -24.51 -15.23
N ASN A 796 -17.03 -24.65 -16.04
CA ASN A 796 -16.80 -23.78 -17.19
C ASN A 796 -17.77 -24.10 -18.35
N GLU A 797 -18.00 -25.38 -18.64
CA GLU A 797 -19.03 -25.83 -19.60
C GLU A 797 -20.41 -25.27 -19.23
N MET A 798 -20.84 -25.37 -17.96
CA MET A 798 -22.11 -24.78 -17.50
C MET A 798 -22.17 -23.26 -17.68
N ARG A 799 -21.05 -22.53 -17.54
CA ARG A 799 -21.00 -21.09 -17.79
C ARG A 799 -21.14 -20.74 -19.26
N ILE A 800 -20.55 -21.54 -20.14
CA ILE A 800 -20.67 -21.36 -21.60
C ILE A 800 -22.12 -21.61 -22.02
N VAL A 801 -22.74 -22.70 -21.55
CA VAL A 801 -24.14 -23.02 -21.84
C VAL A 801 -25.11 -21.94 -21.32
N VAL A 802 -24.86 -21.36 -20.14
CA VAL A 802 -25.68 -20.23 -19.64
C VAL A 802 -25.55 -19.01 -20.53
N ALA A 803 -24.33 -18.64 -20.96
CA ALA A 803 -24.11 -17.51 -21.86
C ALA A 803 -24.72 -17.74 -23.26
N GLU A 804 -24.66 -18.97 -23.79
CA GLU A 804 -25.31 -19.34 -25.06
C GLU A 804 -26.84 -19.24 -24.95
N VAL A 805 -27.44 -19.70 -23.84
CA VAL A 805 -28.89 -19.60 -23.59
C VAL A 805 -29.35 -18.14 -23.40
N GLU A 806 -28.57 -17.30 -22.72
CA GLU A 806 -28.84 -15.86 -22.63
C GLU A 806 -28.78 -15.18 -24.00
N GLN A 807 -27.81 -15.56 -24.84
CA GLN A 807 -27.66 -15.02 -26.19
C GLN A 807 -28.79 -15.46 -27.13
N GLU A 808 -29.21 -16.73 -27.11
CA GLU A 808 -30.38 -17.22 -27.86
C GLU A 808 -31.68 -16.53 -27.43
N GLN A 809 -31.90 -16.34 -26.12
CA GLN A 809 -33.06 -15.61 -25.62
C GLN A 809 -33.10 -14.17 -26.13
N GLN A 810 -31.95 -13.50 -26.16
CA GLN A 810 -31.86 -12.09 -26.56
C GLN A 810 -32.04 -11.90 -28.09
N GLU A 811 -31.55 -12.84 -28.91
CA GLU A 811 -31.82 -12.87 -30.36
C GLU A 811 -33.31 -13.15 -30.65
N GLN A 812 -33.94 -14.06 -29.91
CA GLN A 812 -35.37 -14.36 -30.05
C GLN A 812 -36.27 -13.20 -29.58
N LEU A 813 -35.84 -12.45 -28.56
CA LEU A 813 -36.54 -11.24 -28.09
C LEU A 813 -36.45 -10.10 -29.12
N LEU A 814 -35.29 -9.95 -29.78
CA LEU A 814 -35.09 -9.01 -30.88
C LEU A 814 -35.98 -9.33 -32.10
N GLU A 815 -36.02 -10.59 -32.56
CA GLU A 815 -36.87 -11.00 -33.68
C GLU A 815 -38.37 -10.82 -33.37
N ASN A 816 -38.81 -11.13 -32.14
CA ASN A 816 -40.18 -10.86 -31.69
C ASN A 816 -40.51 -9.35 -31.70
N CYS A 817 -39.57 -8.50 -31.28
CA CYS A 817 -39.73 -7.04 -31.33
C CYS A 817 -39.81 -6.53 -32.78
N VAL A 818 -38.94 -6.99 -33.67
CA VAL A 818 -38.94 -6.64 -35.09
C VAL A 818 -40.24 -7.05 -35.77
N ALA A 819 -40.76 -8.25 -35.50
CA ALA A 819 -42.04 -8.71 -36.04
C ALA A 819 -43.23 -7.87 -35.54
N ALA A 820 -43.23 -7.47 -34.26
CA ALA A 820 -44.26 -6.58 -33.72
C ALA A 820 -44.18 -5.16 -34.31
N LEU A 821 -42.97 -4.65 -34.59
CA LEU A 821 -42.78 -3.37 -35.26
C LEU A 821 -43.18 -3.42 -36.74
N GLU A 822 -43.00 -4.56 -37.42
CA GLU A 822 -43.45 -4.78 -38.81
C GLU A 822 -44.99 -4.73 -38.91
N ASP A 823 -45.71 -5.29 -37.92
CA ASP A 823 -47.18 -5.25 -37.84
C ASP A 823 -47.73 -3.84 -37.52
N ILE A 824 -47.02 -3.06 -36.67
CA ILE A 824 -47.44 -1.71 -36.27
C ILE A 824 -47.09 -0.63 -37.31
N LEU A 825 -45.88 -0.69 -37.90
CA LEU A 825 -45.39 0.33 -38.83
C LEU A 825 -45.70 0.01 -40.30
N GLY A 826 -46.05 -1.24 -40.61
CA GLY A 826 -46.44 -1.71 -41.93
C GLY A 826 -45.26 -1.95 -42.89
N SER A 827 -45.56 -2.62 -44.01
CA SER A 827 -44.58 -3.13 -44.96
C SER A 827 -43.86 -2.08 -45.83
N GLU A 828 -43.99 -0.79 -45.52
CA GLU A 828 -43.23 0.29 -46.17
C GLU A 828 -41.85 0.50 -45.52
N VAL A 829 -41.67 0.05 -44.27
CA VAL A 829 -40.41 0.18 -43.53
C VAL A 829 -39.50 -1.02 -43.80
N SER A 830 -38.23 -0.78 -44.13
CA SER A 830 -37.28 -1.87 -44.41
C SER A 830 -36.93 -2.65 -43.12
N ARG A 831 -36.78 -3.98 -43.21
CA ARG A 831 -36.40 -4.83 -42.06
C ARG A 831 -35.09 -4.40 -41.40
N SER A 832 -34.16 -3.82 -42.17
CA SER A 832 -32.93 -3.18 -41.66
C SER A 832 -33.18 -1.94 -40.82
N GLU A 833 -34.20 -1.13 -41.16
CA GLU A 833 -34.65 0.00 -40.35
C GLU A 833 -35.30 -0.50 -39.06
N LEU A 834 -36.17 -1.52 -39.14
CA LEU A 834 -36.84 -2.12 -37.99
C LEU A 834 -35.85 -2.74 -36.99
N LEU A 835 -34.84 -3.46 -37.48
CA LEU A 835 -33.74 -3.97 -36.65
C LEU A 835 -32.97 -2.83 -35.97
N ARG A 836 -32.65 -1.75 -36.70
CA ARG A 836 -31.98 -0.58 -36.13
C ARG A 836 -32.84 0.12 -35.06
N LEU A 837 -34.15 0.22 -35.29
CA LEU A 837 -35.11 0.80 -34.34
C LEU A 837 -35.24 -0.07 -33.07
N ALA A 838 -35.37 -1.38 -33.22
CA ALA A 838 -35.45 -2.32 -32.10
C ALA A 838 -34.17 -2.30 -31.25
N LEU A 839 -33.00 -2.34 -31.89
CA LEU A 839 -31.69 -2.25 -31.20
C LEU A 839 -31.48 -0.88 -30.53
N ALA A 840 -31.88 0.22 -31.16
CA ALA A 840 -31.77 1.56 -30.57
C ALA A 840 -32.77 1.83 -29.41
N ALA A 841 -33.78 0.96 -29.27
CA ALA A 841 -34.84 1.08 -28.27
C ALA A 841 -34.77 -0.02 -27.18
N ASP A 842 -33.70 -0.82 -27.12
CA ASP A 842 -33.53 -1.94 -26.20
C ASP A 842 -34.67 -2.99 -26.31
N CYS A 843 -35.17 -3.22 -27.54
CA CYS A 843 -36.33 -4.07 -27.86
C CYS A 843 -37.68 -3.63 -27.25
N ASP A 844 -37.80 -2.42 -26.70
CA ASP A 844 -39.09 -1.85 -26.30
C ASP A 844 -39.87 -1.31 -27.51
N ILE A 845 -40.97 -1.97 -27.84
CA ILE A 845 -41.85 -1.65 -28.97
C ILE A 845 -42.41 -0.23 -28.87
N ASN A 846 -42.85 0.22 -27.69
CA ASN A 846 -43.44 1.55 -27.52
C ASN A 846 -42.38 2.64 -27.69
N ARG A 847 -41.16 2.39 -27.21
CA ARG A 847 -40.03 3.30 -27.35
C ARG A 847 -39.57 3.40 -28.81
N ALA A 848 -39.49 2.28 -29.53
CA ALA A 848 -39.17 2.23 -30.96
C ALA A 848 -40.23 2.96 -31.82
N VAL A 849 -41.53 2.72 -31.57
CA VAL A 849 -42.63 3.41 -32.28
C VAL A 849 -42.62 4.90 -32.02
N ASN A 850 -42.46 5.34 -30.75
CA ASN A 850 -42.36 6.77 -30.43
C ASN A 850 -41.13 7.43 -31.07
N TYR A 851 -39.99 6.73 -31.13
CA TYR A 851 -38.80 7.23 -31.82
C TYR A 851 -39.05 7.40 -33.32
N TYR A 852 -39.64 6.40 -34.00
CA TYR A 852 -39.99 6.48 -35.41
C TYR A 852 -40.95 7.64 -35.71
N LEU A 853 -42.04 7.76 -34.94
CA LEU A 853 -43.03 8.83 -35.07
C LEU A 853 -42.50 10.23 -34.68
N SER A 854 -41.35 10.32 -34.01
CA SER A 854 -40.71 11.60 -33.65
C SER A 854 -39.81 12.16 -34.75
N GLN A 855 -39.50 11.38 -35.79
CA GLN A 855 -38.71 11.87 -36.92
C GLN A 855 -39.59 12.73 -37.84
N PRO A 856 -39.12 13.93 -38.27
CA PRO A 856 -39.89 14.79 -39.15
C PRO A 856 -39.96 14.21 -40.58
N ASP A 857 -41.18 14.16 -41.15
CA ASP A 857 -41.48 13.63 -42.49
C ASP A 857 -40.50 14.12 -43.58
N THR A 858 -39.61 13.23 -44.04
CA THR A 858 -38.74 13.49 -45.21
C THR A 858 -39.37 13.03 -46.53
N SER A 859 -40.63 12.55 -46.50
CA SER A 859 -41.35 11.95 -47.64
C SER A 859 -42.18 12.92 -48.49
N ASN A 860 -42.29 14.20 -48.12
CA ASN A 860 -43.16 15.19 -48.81
C ASN A 860 -42.44 16.23 -49.70
N LEU A 861 -41.19 15.97 -50.11
CA LEU A 861 -40.39 16.83 -50.99
C LEU A 861 -40.18 16.28 -52.41
N SER A 862 -41.18 15.57 -52.96
CA SER A 862 -41.17 15.11 -54.36
C SER A 862 -42.57 14.96 -54.97
N THR A 863 -43.23 16.08 -55.31
CA THR A 863 -44.03 16.28 -56.56
C THR A 863 -44.86 17.57 -56.52
N LYS A 864 -44.31 18.67 -57.04
CA LYS A 864 -45.11 19.76 -57.63
C LYS A 864 -44.27 20.57 -58.63
N GLY A 865 -44.32 20.17 -59.89
CA GLY A 865 -43.67 20.86 -61.00
C GLY A 865 -44.03 20.26 -62.37
N SER A 866 -44.61 21.10 -63.23
CA SER A 866 -44.88 20.89 -64.67
C SER A 866 -46.18 20.21 -65.12
N SER A 867 -47.06 21.03 -65.72
CA SER A 867 -48.19 20.73 -66.62
C SER A 867 -49.34 19.87 -66.06
N LYS A 868 -50.62 20.20 -66.28
CA LYS A 868 -51.20 21.12 -67.29
C LYS A 868 -52.48 21.78 -66.76
#